data_AF-A0AAD8L2I2-F1
#
_entry.id   AF-A0AAD8L2I2-F1
#
_cell.length_a   1.000
_cell.length_b   1.000
_cell.length_c   1.000
_cell.angle_alpha   90.00
_cell.angle_beta   90.00
_cell.angle_gamma   90.00
#
_symmetry.space_group_name_H-M   'P 1'
#
loop_
_entity.id
_entity.type
_entity.pdbx_description
1 polymer ?
#
loop_
_entity_poly.entity_id
_entity_poly.type
_entity_poly.pdbx_seq_one_letter_code
_entity_poly.pdbx_strand_id
1 'polypeptide(L)'
;MKHKQTSILSFLFVVVLVFFDGAAGTTISVINDCGFTVWPGISGSPVLNITGFELVEGSRHNLQTPEKWQGQIWGRTGCTFNGSGHGSCKTGDCGSGKMECNGRSATPPVTLAKLYISYYADYEVSIINGYNIQMTVEASGGSSQNLLDCTKTGCVDDLNQRCPTELRLEGGGGCKSACQAFGTHEYCCKSSYPAFEPCKSTTYTQLFRSACPRFYGLNIQSTGLVDTPYTCEGANYTVRFCPAADTFSTIKVGSQLNSYDQLVSMRGNFTLGFFNIDRSYLGIWYSGDAEARKVWVANPNKPIISTSGSTIVLSIDRNTGNLIINNGGTTLMNITDIQAGPNPNVTATLEDTGNFRLINEFDKRILWQSFDHPTNVLLPGMKLGFNKTTGRNWTLTSWLSKELPHSGAFTLSAEPNKKGVMRLVIRRRGQVYWTRTYEYLFALNHPGAKPYYNLTSVYNTEGWYLSFESSYLELPMWILTPEGRLTDDDSSVFWTPEFCYGYESSDGCVAFSLPQCRRDTDSFTEQNGWFDIGTPSFTDSNSSLSISDCFAKCWNDCSCVGFQSDDLLNATACSLWSGSNSFLVYPHEPYSLDSRSKYVISSLNLINSRTGKKTRKNMKWISIWTPIGVSVPLVFLCLWYVKKRNRTREENDRRKRDQYFLELTASESFKDVHQLESNARNGKDLLLFSFASIMAATGDFSVENKLGQGGFGPVYKGKLSDGREIAIKRLSRTSGQGLVEFKNELILVAKLQHTNLVRVLGCCIHGEEKMLIYEYMPNKSLDFFLFDESRKVELDWPRRFNIIEGVAQGLLYLHKYSRMRVIHRDLKANNILLDENMNPKISDFGMARIFKENETEAMTNRVVGTYGYMSPEYAMEGTFSVKSDIFSFGVLILEIVCGRRNSSFVHLDRTYNLIGYAWELWQQANAMELVDPTLESTCVVQQFLRTVHVALLCVQESAIDRPTTSDMISMLLNDTISLPAPKRPAFFNGRVESNSTPEESRQKHYSVNNVTITDMQGRM
;
A
#
# COMPACT_ATOMS: atom_id res chain seq x y z
N MET A 1 56.57 -12.95 74.56
CA MET A 1 57.08 -14.29 74.96
C MET A 1 56.11 -15.35 74.45
N LYS A 2 56.65 -16.37 73.76
CA LYS A 2 56.11 -17.71 73.43
C LYS A 2 54.60 -18.00 73.61
N HIS A 3 54.03 -18.52 72.50
CA HIS A 3 52.81 -19.35 72.33
C HIS A 3 51.45 -18.86 72.83
N LYS A 4 50.52 -18.63 71.87
CA LYS A 4 49.13 -19.16 71.74
C LYS A 4 48.35 -18.29 70.75
N GLN A 5 47.88 -18.84 69.62
CA GLN A 5 46.59 -19.52 69.43
C GLN A 5 45.56 -18.54 68.84
N THR A 6 45.42 -18.56 67.50
CA THR A 6 44.24 -18.10 66.72
C THR A 6 44.46 -18.42 65.24
N SER A 7 43.95 -19.56 64.78
CA SER A 7 43.61 -19.81 63.37
C SER A 7 42.88 -21.15 63.26
N ILE A 8 41.55 -21.12 63.31
CA ILE A 8 40.66 -22.21 62.88
C ILE A 8 39.38 -21.55 62.36
N LEU A 9 39.20 -21.52 61.04
CA LEU A 9 37.94 -21.83 60.31
C LEU A 9 38.14 -21.52 58.81
N SER A 10 38.84 -22.41 58.11
CA SER A 10 38.86 -22.56 56.65
C SER A 10 39.58 -23.87 56.37
N PHE A 11 39.07 -24.68 55.42
CA PHE A 11 39.47 -26.05 55.07
C PHE A 11 38.81 -27.20 55.83
N LEU A 12 37.56 -27.47 55.46
CA LEU A 12 37.02 -28.83 55.47
C LEU A 12 36.15 -29.02 54.23
N PHE A 13 36.29 -30.19 53.60
CA PHE A 13 35.55 -30.74 52.47
C PHE A 13 35.98 -30.35 51.05
N VAL A 14 37.07 -30.99 50.61
CA VAL A 14 37.20 -31.51 49.24
C VAL A 14 36.75 -32.97 49.28
N VAL A 15 35.96 -33.37 48.27
CA VAL A 15 35.44 -34.72 47.92
C VAL A 15 33.98 -35.00 48.35
N VAL A 16 33.19 -35.33 47.32
CA VAL A 16 31.78 -35.77 47.25
C VAL A 16 30.70 -34.68 47.34
N LEU A 17 30.64 -33.82 46.31
CA LEU A 17 29.37 -33.42 45.70
C LEU A 17 29.57 -33.47 44.18
N VAL A 18 29.45 -34.66 43.61
CA VAL A 18 28.85 -34.79 42.28
C VAL A 18 27.41 -34.31 42.48
N PHE A 19 27.22 -33.00 42.41
CA PHE A 19 25.91 -32.50 42.07
C PHE A 19 25.70 -33.00 40.65
N PHE A 20 24.77 -33.94 40.54
CA PHE A 20 23.93 -34.04 39.37
C PHE A 20 23.42 -32.63 39.09
N ASP A 21 24.09 -31.88 38.23
CA ASP A 21 23.40 -30.90 37.39
C ASP A 21 22.52 -31.76 36.46
N GLY A 22 21.40 -32.22 37.01
CA GLY A 22 20.26 -32.63 36.22
C GLY A 22 19.72 -31.38 35.57
N ALA A 23 20.37 -30.97 34.48
CA ALA A 23 19.93 -29.88 33.64
C ALA A 23 18.51 -30.21 33.15
N ALA A 24 17.56 -29.34 33.51
CA ALA A 24 16.15 -29.55 33.21
C ALA A 24 15.95 -29.53 31.68
N GLY A 25 15.37 -30.62 31.15
CA GLY A 25 14.98 -30.71 29.74
C GLY A 25 13.89 -29.70 29.39
N THR A 26 13.77 -29.38 28.10
CA THR A 26 12.70 -28.52 27.59
C THR A 26 11.34 -29.22 27.68
N THR A 27 10.30 -28.50 28.12
CA THR A 27 8.93 -29.01 28.15
C THR A 27 8.21 -28.65 26.85
N ILE A 28 7.60 -29.64 26.20
CA ILE A 28 6.69 -29.44 25.07
C ILE A 28 5.26 -29.79 25.51
N SER A 29 4.37 -28.80 25.57
CA SER A 29 2.94 -29.00 25.81
C SER A 29 2.21 -29.28 24.49
N VAL A 30 1.49 -30.40 24.39
CA VAL A 30 0.64 -30.74 23.25
C VAL A 30 -0.82 -30.59 23.67
N ILE A 31 -1.59 -29.75 22.97
CA ILE A 31 -2.96 -29.37 23.33
C ILE A 31 -3.91 -29.68 22.17
N ASN A 32 -5.08 -30.25 22.46
CA ASN A 32 -6.13 -30.48 21.49
C ASN A 32 -7.32 -29.55 21.72
N ASP A 33 -7.47 -28.52 20.88
CA ASP A 33 -8.65 -27.65 20.85
C ASP A 33 -9.64 -28.06 19.75
N CYS A 34 -9.41 -29.17 19.06
CA CYS A 34 -10.33 -29.67 18.05
C CYS A 34 -11.60 -30.19 18.72
N GLY A 35 -12.76 -30.02 18.05
CA GLY A 35 -14.03 -30.65 18.44
C GLY A 35 -14.07 -32.18 18.22
N PHE A 36 -12.91 -32.84 18.20
CA PHE A 36 -12.73 -34.27 18.00
C PHE A 36 -11.38 -34.73 18.58
N THR A 37 -11.26 -36.02 18.88
CA THR A 37 -10.01 -36.63 19.37
C THR A 37 -8.92 -36.60 18.29
N VAL A 38 -7.72 -36.18 18.69
CA VAL A 38 -6.51 -36.23 17.86
C VAL A 38 -5.58 -37.30 18.45
N TRP A 39 -4.84 -38.00 17.59
CA TRP A 39 -3.80 -38.95 18.04
C TRP A 39 -2.43 -38.41 17.66
N PRO A 40 -1.75 -37.65 18.54
CA PRO A 40 -0.42 -37.13 18.24
C PRO A 40 0.55 -38.26 17.90
N GLY A 41 1.40 -38.01 16.91
CA GLY A 41 2.58 -38.80 16.59
C GLY A 41 3.84 -37.96 16.82
N ILE A 42 4.90 -38.60 17.32
CA ILE A 42 6.17 -37.96 17.62
C ILE A 42 7.30 -38.79 17.03
N SER A 43 8.22 -38.11 16.36
CA SER A 43 9.45 -38.69 15.84
C SER A 43 10.59 -37.73 16.10
N GLY A 44 11.66 -38.17 16.73
CA GLY A 44 12.80 -37.31 17.01
C GLY A 44 14.03 -38.10 17.42
N SER A 45 15.13 -37.39 17.56
CA SER A 45 16.41 -37.91 18.02
C SER A 45 16.90 -37.08 19.22
N PRO A 46 17.16 -37.71 20.38
CA PRO A 46 16.85 -39.10 20.73
C PRO A 46 15.35 -39.45 20.68
N VAL A 47 15.01 -40.73 20.52
CA VAL A 47 13.61 -41.20 20.53
C VAL A 47 13.06 -41.07 21.95
N LEU A 48 11.90 -40.44 22.09
CA LEU A 48 11.21 -40.27 23.38
C LEU A 48 10.50 -41.56 23.80
N ASN A 49 10.23 -41.71 25.10
CA ASN A 49 9.52 -42.88 25.65
C ASN A 49 8.07 -43.00 25.15
N ILE A 50 7.47 -41.87 24.80
CA ILE A 50 6.11 -41.79 24.25
C ILE A 50 6.25 -41.21 22.85
N THR A 51 5.86 -41.98 21.84
CA THR A 51 5.94 -41.61 20.42
C THR A 51 4.57 -41.51 19.74
N GLY A 52 3.50 -41.89 20.44
CA GLY A 52 2.14 -41.57 20.04
C GLY A 52 1.11 -41.93 21.09
N PHE A 53 0.08 -41.10 21.24
CA PHE A 53 -0.95 -41.25 22.28
C PHE A 53 -2.30 -40.72 21.80
N GLU A 54 -3.36 -40.99 22.57
CA GLU A 54 -4.68 -40.41 22.37
C GLU A 54 -4.80 -39.08 23.12
N LEU A 55 -5.31 -38.05 22.46
CA LEU A 55 -5.53 -36.73 23.04
C LEU A 55 -6.97 -36.27 22.74
N VAL A 56 -7.85 -36.45 23.72
CA VAL A 56 -9.26 -36.07 23.60
C VAL A 56 -9.45 -34.55 23.59
N GLU A 57 -10.60 -34.09 23.13
CA GLU A 57 -10.97 -32.66 23.06
C GLU A 57 -10.74 -31.95 24.42
N GLY A 58 -10.13 -30.76 24.37
CA GLY A 58 -9.83 -29.92 25.52
C GLY A 58 -8.68 -30.40 26.40
N SER A 59 -8.05 -31.53 26.08
CA SER A 59 -6.97 -32.11 26.89
C SER A 59 -5.59 -31.60 26.50
N ARG A 60 -4.65 -31.72 27.45
CA ARG A 60 -3.23 -31.40 27.27
C ARG A 60 -2.33 -32.53 27.73
N HIS A 61 -1.20 -32.70 27.07
CA HIS A 61 -0.16 -33.64 27.45
C HIS A 61 1.22 -32.97 27.38
N ASN A 62 2.04 -33.12 28.42
CA ASN A 62 3.36 -32.48 28.49
C ASN A 62 4.45 -33.52 28.25
N LEU A 63 5.33 -33.24 27.29
CA LEU A 63 6.49 -34.05 26.94
C LEU A 63 7.74 -33.40 27.52
N GLN A 64 8.62 -34.21 28.11
CA GLN A 64 9.95 -33.77 28.53
C GLN A 64 10.96 -34.24 27.48
N THR A 65 11.72 -33.30 26.91
CA THR A 65 12.74 -33.62 25.91
C THR A 65 14.14 -33.50 26.48
N PRO A 66 15.08 -34.36 26.09
CA PRO A 66 16.48 -34.19 26.44
C PRO A 66 17.08 -32.92 25.79
N GLU A 67 18.22 -32.46 26.28
CA GLU A 67 18.97 -31.38 25.62
C GLU A 67 19.28 -31.74 24.16
N LYS A 68 19.27 -30.74 23.27
CA LYS A 68 19.61 -30.92 21.83
C LYS A 68 18.62 -31.83 21.09
N TRP A 69 17.43 -32.04 21.63
CA TRP A 69 16.40 -32.82 20.96
C TRP A 69 15.97 -32.15 19.66
N GLN A 70 15.93 -32.94 18.59
CA GLN A 70 15.39 -32.53 17.31
C GLN A 70 14.33 -33.52 16.86
N GLY A 71 13.17 -33.01 16.48
CA GLY A 71 12.06 -33.87 16.11
C GLY A 71 10.86 -33.13 15.56
N GLN A 72 9.82 -33.91 15.31
CA GLN A 72 8.58 -33.48 14.72
C GLN A 72 7.39 -34.07 15.49
N ILE A 73 6.34 -33.26 15.60
CA ILE A 73 5.07 -33.60 16.24
C ILE A 73 3.96 -33.31 15.24
N TRP A 74 2.99 -34.21 15.11
CA TRP A 74 1.87 -34.04 14.21
C TRP A 74 0.60 -34.70 14.72
N GLY A 75 -0.56 -34.28 14.21
CA GLY A 75 -1.85 -34.84 14.56
C GLY A 75 -2.30 -35.90 13.56
N ARG A 76 -2.71 -37.08 14.03
CA ARG A 76 -3.40 -38.09 13.22
C ARG A 76 -4.90 -37.95 13.37
N THR A 77 -5.63 -38.03 12.27
CA THR A 77 -7.10 -37.86 12.26
C THR A 77 -7.79 -39.06 11.61
N GLY A 78 -9.04 -39.31 12.02
CA GLY A 78 -9.83 -40.45 11.55
C GLY A 78 -9.18 -41.79 11.91
N CYS A 79 -8.71 -41.94 13.15
CA CYS A 79 -8.01 -43.14 13.62
C CYS A 79 -8.96 -44.16 14.25
N THR A 80 -8.61 -45.44 14.11
CA THR A 80 -9.25 -46.55 14.81
C THR A 80 -8.20 -47.42 15.46
N PHE A 81 -8.01 -47.30 16.79
CA PHE A 81 -7.11 -48.15 17.58
C PHE A 81 -7.90 -49.06 18.52
N ASN A 82 -7.51 -50.33 18.62
CA ASN A 82 -8.08 -51.25 19.61
C ASN A 82 -7.44 -51.06 21.00
N GLY A 83 -7.95 -51.78 22.02
CA GLY A 83 -7.43 -51.71 23.39
C GLY A 83 -5.97 -52.16 23.57
N SER A 84 -5.35 -52.77 22.55
CA SER A 84 -3.93 -53.11 22.51
C SER A 84 -3.09 -52.10 21.73
N GLY A 85 -3.68 -50.98 21.31
CA GLY A 85 -3.02 -49.91 20.56
C GLY A 85 -2.75 -50.25 19.10
N HIS A 86 -3.35 -51.29 18.53
CA HIS A 86 -3.22 -51.62 17.10
C HIS A 86 -4.33 -50.94 16.29
N GLY A 87 -3.98 -50.37 15.14
CA GLY A 87 -4.91 -49.57 14.37
C GLY A 87 -4.28 -48.84 13.19
N SER A 88 -5.07 -48.01 12.54
CA SER A 88 -4.65 -47.12 11.46
C SER A 88 -5.39 -45.78 11.51
N CYS A 89 -4.86 -44.80 10.80
CA CYS A 89 -5.43 -43.46 10.69
C CYS A 89 -5.65 -43.07 9.23
N LYS A 90 -6.66 -42.25 8.99
CA LYS A 90 -6.97 -41.73 7.66
C LYS A 90 -5.91 -40.76 7.14
N THR A 91 -5.39 -39.90 8.01
CA THR A 91 -4.29 -38.97 7.68
C THR A 91 -3.24 -38.96 8.77
N GLY A 92 -2.00 -38.65 8.39
CA GLY A 92 -0.87 -38.52 9.30
C GLY A 92 -0.38 -39.83 9.94
N ASP A 93 -0.89 -41.01 9.55
CA ASP A 93 -0.44 -42.29 10.14
C ASP A 93 1.10 -42.45 10.07
N CYS A 94 1.74 -43.09 11.04
CA CYS A 94 3.17 -43.44 10.96
C CYS A 94 3.43 -44.83 10.38
N GLY A 95 2.38 -45.53 9.94
CA GLY A 95 2.48 -46.80 9.22
C GLY A 95 3.06 -47.95 10.06
N SER A 96 3.14 -47.79 11.39
CA SER A 96 3.57 -48.84 12.32
C SER A 96 2.48 -49.89 12.57
N GLY A 97 1.23 -49.60 12.18
CA GLY A 97 0.05 -50.37 12.56
C GLY A 97 -0.27 -50.30 14.06
N LYS A 98 0.37 -49.37 14.77
CA LYS A 98 0.26 -49.15 16.21
C LYS A 98 0.11 -47.67 16.54
N MET A 99 -0.42 -47.37 17.73
CA MET A 99 -0.52 -46.01 18.25
C MET A 99 0.87 -45.39 18.42
N GLU A 100 1.84 -46.16 18.91
CA GLU A 100 3.24 -45.75 19.00
C GLU A 100 3.92 -45.75 17.61
N CYS A 101 4.69 -44.70 17.33
CA CYS A 101 5.39 -44.51 16.06
C CYS A 101 6.83 -45.03 16.05
N ASN A 102 7.46 -45.21 17.23
CA ASN A 102 8.80 -45.81 17.39
C ASN A 102 9.86 -45.20 16.44
N GLY A 103 9.87 -43.87 16.32
CA GLY A 103 10.82 -43.16 15.45
C GLY A 103 10.45 -43.14 13.95
N ARG A 104 9.30 -43.68 13.55
CA ARG A 104 8.77 -43.51 12.19
C ARG A 104 8.16 -42.12 12.02
N SER A 105 8.40 -41.53 10.85
CA SER A 105 7.82 -40.25 10.44
C SER A 105 6.35 -40.40 10.03
N ALA A 106 5.64 -39.27 9.99
CA ALA A 106 4.28 -39.19 9.47
C ALA A 106 4.17 -39.57 7.99
N THR A 107 3.06 -40.21 7.63
CA THR A 107 2.65 -40.48 6.24
C THR A 107 1.82 -39.31 5.73
N PRO A 108 2.20 -38.67 4.63
CA PRO A 108 1.42 -37.60 4.02
C PRO A 108 0.02 -37.99 3.51
N PRO A 109 -0.94 -37.04 3.40
CA PRO A 109 -0.82 -35.61 3.70
C PRO A 109 -0.85 -35.31 5.20
N VAL A 110 0.02 -34.40 5.67
CA VAL A 110 0.17 -34.11 7.11
C VAL A 110 0.80 -32.75 7.38
N THR A 111 0.23 -32.01 8.33
CA THR A 111 0.80 -30.78 8.92
C THR A 111 1.81 -31.17 10.01
N LEU A 112 3.05 -30.65 9.96
CA LEU A 112 4.13 -31.02 10.88
C LEU A 112 4.60 -29.82 11.71
N ALA A 113 4.65 -29.93 13.04
CA ALA A 113 5.47 -29.06 13.87
C ALA A 113 6.88 -29.64 13.95
N LYS A 114 7.90 -28.90 13.52
CA LYS A 114 9.31 -29.30 13.67
C LYS A 114 9.98 -28.44 14.72
N LEU A 115 10.74 -29.06 15.61
CA LEU A 115 11.49 -28.40 16.67
C LEU A 115 12.93 -28.93 16.68
N TYR A 116 13.89 -28.02 16.72
CA TYR A 116 15.32 -28.27 16.80
C TYR A 116 15.86 -27.55 18.04
N ILE A 117 15.73 -28.19 19.20
CA ILE A 117 16.09 -27.66 20.53
C ILE A 117 17.62 -27.73 20.73
N SER A 118 18.38 -27.24 19.75
CA SER A 118 19.85 -27.14 19.74
C SER A 118 20.30 -25.72 20.06
N TYR A 119 21.57 -25.36 19.79
CA TYR A 119 22.13 -24.03 20.13
C TYR A 119 21.31 -22.85 19.60
N TYR A 120 20.67 -22.98 18.43
CA TYR A 120 19.83 -21.93 17.84
C TYR A 120 18.34 -22.05 18.18
N ALA A 121 17.92 -23.21 18.71
CA ALA A 121 16.56 -23.51 19.15
C ALA A 121 15.46 -23.18 18.10
N ASP A 122 15.59 -23.77 16.90
CA ASP A 122 14.72 -23.48 15.77
C ASP A 122 13.38 -24.22 15.85
N TYR A 123 12.29 -23.61 15.41
CA TYR A 123 10.98 -24.24 15.31
C TYR A 123 10.14 -23.68 14.16
N GLU A 124 9.27 -24.53 13.62
CA GLU A 124 8.38 -24.20 12.51
C GLU A 124 7.13 -25.09 12.48
N VAL A 125 6.07 -24.61 11.81
CA VAL A 125 4.98 -25.46 11.30
C VAL A 125 5.13 -25.58 9.79
N SER A 126 5.29 -26.79 9.27
CA SER A 126 5.50 -27.08 7.86
C SER A 126 4.30 -27.79 7.24
N ILE A 127 3.91 -27.35 6.02
CA ILE A 127 2.88 -28.00 5.19
C ILE A 127 3.46 -28.56 3.87
N ILE A 128 4.80 -28.67 3.78
CA ILE A 128 5.48 -29.22 2.59
C ILE A 128 4.98 -30.64 2.28
N ASN A 129 4.65 -31.39 3.34
CA ASN A 129 4.11 -32.74 3.28
C ASN A 129 2.57 -32.78 3.15
N GLY A 130 1.93 -31.69 2.73
CA GLY A 130 0.49 -31.57 2.67
C GLY A 130 -0.08 -30.99 3.96
N TYR A 131 -1.41 -31.02 4.08
CA TYR A 131 -2.14 -30.47 5.21
C TYR A 131 -3.25 -31.43 5.63
N ASN A 132 -3.47 -31.59 6.92
CA ASN A 132 -4.59 -32.37 7.44
C ASN A 132 -5.31 -31.71 8.62
N ILE A 133 -4.61 -30.92 9.43
CA ILE A 133 -5.15 -30.28 10.62
C ILE A 133 -4.47 -28.92 10.87
N GLN A 134 -5.22 -27.96 11.41
CA GLN A 134 -4.70 -26.68 11.84
C GLN A 134 -3.73 -26.89 13.00
N MET A 135 -2.66 -26.11 13.03
CA MET A 135 -1.62 -26.26 14.04
C MET A 135 -0.86 -24.96 14.28
N THR A 136 -0.53 -24.71 15.55
CA THR A 136 0.40 -23.64 15.95
C THR A 136 1.48 -24.16 16.89
N VAL A 137 2.65 -23.52 16.84
CA VAL A 137 3.74 -23.68 17.81
C VAL A 137 4.03 -22.31 18.44
N GLU A 138 4.09 -22.28 19.76
CA GLU A 138 4.38 -21.09 20.57
C GLU A 138 5.53 -21.39 21.53
N ALA A 139 6.53 -20.51 21.56
CA ALA A 139 7.61 -20.56 22.53
C ALA A 139 7.23 -19.73 23.78
N SER A 140 7.69 -20.15 24.96
CA SER A 140 7.37 -19.49 26.23
C SER A 140 8.56 -19.54 27.19
N GLY A 141 8.83 -18.42 27.86
CA GLY A 141 9.89 -18.31 28.88
C GLY A 141 11.34 -18.27 28.35
N GLY A 142 11.54 -18.29 27.03
CA GLY A 142 12.84 -18.12 26.40
C GLY A 142 13.19 -16.65 26.12
N SER A 143 14.46 -16.40 25.81
CA SER A 143 14.98 -15.08 25.47
C SER A 143 15.78 -15.17 24.18
N SER A 144 15.73 -14.11 23.37
CA SER A 144 16.60 -14.03 22.18
C SER A 144 17.06 -12.62 21.90
N GLN A 145 18.12 -12.51 21.09
CA GLN A 145 18.81 -11.26 20.78
C GLN A 145 18.21 -10.49 19.59
N ASN A 146 17.34 -11.08 18.74
CA ASN A 146 16.71 -10.39 17.61
C ASN A 146 15.19 -10.18 17.77
N LEU A 147 14.66 -9.18 17.04
CA LEU A 147 13.25 -8.77 17.05
C LEU A 147 12.25 -9.77 16.43
N LEU A 148 12.72 -10.79 15.71
CA LEU A 148 11.93 -11.84 15.04
C LEU A 148 11.76 -13.13 15.86
N ASP A 149 12.35 -13.17 17.05
CA ASP A 149 12.60 -14.40 17.79
C ASP A 149 11.48 -14.66 18.81
N CYS A 150 11.24 -15.95 19.12
CA CYS A 150 10.18 -16.41 20.04
C CYS A 150 8.73 -16.17 19.59
N THR A 151 8.49 -15.86 18.31
CA THR A 151 7.13 -15.61 17.80
C THR A 151 6.32 -16.86 17.47
N LYS A 152 5.01 -16.83 17.76
CA LYS A 152 4.07 -17.92 17.42
C LYS A 152 4.03 -18.19 15.91
N THR A 153 4.18 -19.44 15.49
CA THR A 153 4.12 -19.88 14.07
C THR A 153 3.00 -20.90 13.87
N GLY A 154 2.47 -21.03 12.66
CA GLY A 154 1.38 -21.98 12.39
C GLY A 154 0.48 -21.66 11.22
N CYS A 155 -0.57 -22.46 11.11
CA CYS A 155 -1.66 -22.33 10.15
C CYS A 155 -2.98 -22.55 10.90
N VAL A 156 -3.75 -21.47 11.05
CA VAL A 156 -5.03 -21.46 11.78
C VAL A 156 -6.23 -21.60 10.85
N ASP A 157 -6.05 -21.29 9.56
CA ASP A 157 -7.07 -21.46 8.52
C ASP A 157 -7.24 -22.95 8.16
N ASP A 158 -8.49 -23.40 7.96
CA ASP A 158 -8.76 -24.77 7.52
C ASP A 158 -8.48 -24.97 6.03
N LEU A 159 -7.25 -25.36 5.69
CA LEU A 159 -6.89 -25.61 4.29
C LEU A 159 -7.63 -26.81 3.69
N ASN A 160 -8.25 -27.70 4.47
CA ASN A 160 -9.05 -28.78 3.90
C ASN A 160 -10.29 -28.23 3.16
N GLN A 161 -10.88 -27.14 3.66
CA GLN A 161 -12.03 -26.48 3.01
C GLN A 161 -11.64 -25.73 1.75
N ARG A 162 -10.42 -25.18 1.73
CA ARG A 162 -9.86 -24.46 0.57
C ARG A 162 -9.05 -25.35 -0.37
N CYS A 163 -8.97 -26.66 -0.09
CA CYS A 163 -8.14 -27.58 -0.84
C CYS A 163 -8.66 -27.72 -2.28
N PRO A 164 -7.85 -27.41 -3.31
CA PRO A 164 -8.20 -27.62 -4.71
C PRO A 164 -8.55 -29.09 -4.98
N THR A 165 -9.49 -29.32 -5.89
CA THR A 165 -10.05 -30.65 -6.17
C THR A 165 -8.99 -31.71 -6.48
N GLU A 166 -7.98 -31.33 -7.24
CA GLU A 166 -6.84 -32.12 -7.69
C GLU A 166 -5.84 -32.45 -6.58
N LEU A 167 -5.88 -31.74 -5.45
CA LEU A 167 -5.04 -31.98 -4.28
C LEU A 167 -5.79 -32.74 -3.17
N ARG A 168 -7.10 -32.92 -3.26
CA ARG A 168 -7.89 -33.57 -2.20
C ARG A 168 -7.50 -35.04 -2.06
N LEU A 169 -7.37 -35.50 -0.82
CA LEU A 169 -7.22 -36.92 -0.51
C LEU A 169 -8.53 -37.65 -0.83
N GLU A 170 -8.44 -38.83 -1.46
CA GLU A 170 -9.59 -39.69 -1.69
C GLU A 170 -10.26 -40.07 -0.36
N GLY A 171 -11.58 -39.90 -0.29
CA GLY A 171 -12.34 -40.04 0.96
C GLY A 171 -12.35 -38.79 1.86
N GLY A 172 -11.61 -37.73 1.55
CA GLY A 172 -11.61 -36.43 2.25
C GLY A 172 -10.78 -36.36 3.53
N GLY A 173 -10.71 -35.18 4.17
CA GLY A 173 -10.03 -34.99 5.46
C GLY A 173 -8.51 -34.78 5.40
N GLY A 174 -7.96 -34.54 4.20
CA GLY A 174 -6.57 -34.14 3.99
C GLY A 174 -6.36 -33.53 2.60
N CYS A 175 -5.36 -32.66 2.50
CA CYS A 175 -4.95 -31.98 1.28
C CYS A 175 -3.48 -32.32 0.95
N LYS A 176 -3.25 -32.92 -0.21
CA LYS A 176 -1.91 -33.25 -0.71
C LYS A 176 -1.16 -31.96 -1.06
N SER A 177 0.16 -31.96 -0.91
CA SER A 177 0.97 -30.91 -1.53
C SER A 177 0.98 -31.07 -3.06
N ALA A 178 1.23 -29.99 -3.79
CA ALA A 178 1.33 -30.06 -5.25
C ALA A 178 2.40 -31.05 -5.72
N CYS A 179 3.52 -31.15 -5.01
CA CYS A 179 4.54 -32.17 -5.30
C CYS A 179 3.98 -33.60 -5.17
N GLN A 180 3.17 -33.87 -4.15
CA GLN A 180 2.58 -35.20 -3.93
C GLN A 180 1.52 -35.55 -4.97
N ALA A 181 0.76 -34.56 -5.45
CA ALA A 181 -0.28 -34.78 -6.45
C ALA A 181 0.31 -35.00 -7.86
N PHE A 182 1.31 -34.20 -8.24
CA PHE A 182 1.79 -34.16 -9.63
C PHE A 182 3.15 -34.81 -9.85
N GLY A 183 4.02 -34.86 -8.83
CA GLY A 183 5.35 -35.49 -8.92
C GLY A 183 6.36 -34.85 -9.88
N THR A 184 6.00 -33.73 -10.54
CA THR A 184 6.85 -33.08 -11.55
C THR A 184 7.92 -32.18 -10.92
N HIS A 185 8.98 -31.88 -11.66
CA HIS A 185 10.06 -30.99 -11.20
C HIS A 185 9.56 -29.59 -10.82
N GLU A 186 8.56 -29.07 -11.54
CA GLU A 186 7.91 -27.78 -11.27
C GLU A 186 7.34 -27.69 -9.85
N TYR A 187 6.64 -28.73 -9.39
CA TYR A 187 6.00 -28.73 -8.06
C TYR A 187 6.86 -29.34 -6.96
N CYS A 188 7.80 -30.21 -7.32
CA CYS A 188 8.65 -30.93 -6.37
C CYS A 188 10.04 -30.32 -6.17
N CYS A 189 10.42 -29.27 -6.90
CA CYS A 189 11.68 -28.57 -6.66
C CYS A 189 12.92 -29.50 -6.71
N LYS A 190 12.91 -30.52 -7.57
CA LYS A 190 13.98 -31.55 -7.62
C LYS A 190 15.23 -31.02 -8.34
N SER A 191 16.01 -30.12 -7.76
CA SER A 191 17.27 -29.64 -8.37
C SER A 191 18.26 -30.79 -8.57
N SER A 192 18.75 -30.99 -9.80
CA SER A 192 19.77 -32.01 -10.10
C SER A 192 21.22 -31.53 -9.97
N TYR A 193 21.54 -30.30 -9.56
CA TYR A 193 22.92 -29.83 -9.24
C TYR A 193 22.88 -28.58 -8.30
N PRO A 194 23.98 -28.23 -7.60
CA PRO A 194 23.91 -27.51 -6.32
C PRO A 194 23.81 -25.99 -6.45
N ALA A 195 23.05 -25.42 -5.52
CA ALA A 195 23.07 -24.05 -5.00
C ALA A 195 22.38 -22.95 -5.84
N PHE A 196 21.29 -22.40 -5.25
CA PHE A 196 20.71 -21.06 -5.44
C PHE A 196 19.75 -20.76 -6.61
N GLU A 197 19.08 -21.72 -7.24
CA GLU A 197 17.83 -21.39 -7.96
C GLU A 197 16.61 -21.65 -7.06
N PRO A 198 15.95 -20.60 -6.52
CA PRO A 198 14.73 -20.74 -5.76
C PRO A 198 13.59 -21.21 -6.67
N CYS A 199 12.68 -22.00 -6.10
CA CYS A 199 11.57 -22.52 -6.86
C CYS A 199 10.63 -21.40 -7.30
N LYS A 200 10.13 -21.52 -8.54
CA LYS A 200 9.08 -20.63 -9.02
C LYS A 200 7.81 -20.84 -8.19
N SER A 201 7.21 -19.73 -7.79
CA SER A 201 5.92 -19.73 -7.11
C SER A 201 4.85 -20.35 -8.02
N THR A 202 4.11 -21.35 -7.52
CA THR A 202 2.97 -21.94 -8.22
C THR A 202 1.66 -21.38 -7.66
N THR A 203 0.57 -21.46 -8.43
CA THR A 203 -0.76 -21.04 -7.97
C THR A 203 -1.18 -21.74 -6.67
N TYR A 204 -0.83 -23.02 -6.50
CA TYR A 204 -1.09 -23.78 -5.27
C TYR A 204 -0.32 -23.23 -4.07
N THR A 205 0.96 -22.88 -4.27
CA THR A 205 1.77 -22.33 -3.18
C THR A 205 1.30 -20.94 -2.77
N GLN A 206 0.89 -20.11 -3.73
CA GLN A 206 0.30 -18.80 -3.44
C GLN A 206 -1.02 -18.91 -2.68
N LEU A 207 -1.87 -19.87 -3.06
CA LEU A 207 -3.13 -20.14 -2.36
C LEU A 207 -2.89 -20.48 -0.89
N PHE A 208 -2.00 -21.45 -0.61
CA PHE A 208 -1.72 -21.82 0.77
C PHE A 208 -1.00 -20.72 1.55
N ARG A 209 -0.04 -20.00 0.93
CA ARG A 209 0.64 -18.86 1.58
C ARG A 209 -0.32 -17.72 1.92
N SER A 210 -1.34 -17.49 1.08
CA SER A 210 -2.36 -16.48 1.34
C SER A 210 -3.29 -16.85 2.51
N ALA A 211 -3.58 -18.14 2.69
CA ALA A 211 -4.42 -18.63 3.78
C ALA A 211 -3.64 -18.81 5.10
N CYS A 212 -2.37 -19.22 5.00
CA CYS A 212 -1.49 -19.40 6.13
C CYS A 212 -0.16 -18.67 5.84
N PRO A 213 0.00 -17.41 6.25
CA PRO A 213 1.21 -16.65 5.94
C PRO A 213 2.39 -17.00 6.85
N ARG A 214 2.14 -17.65 7.99
CA ARG A 214 3.13 -17.94 9.04
C ARG A 214 3.58 -19.41 9.12
N PHE A 215 3.33 -20.22 8.08
CA PHE A 215 3.89 -21.58 7.97
C PHE A 215 5.18 -21.57 7.14
N TYR A 216 6.03 -22.58 7.36
CA TYR A 216 7.23 -22.84 6.59
C TYR A 216 6.95 -23.63 5.29
N GLY A 217 7.18 -22.99 4.14
CA GLY A 217 6.93 -23.52 2.80
C GLY A 217 8.19 -23.76 1.96
N LEU A 218 8.01 -24.17 0.70
CA LEU A 218 9.12 -24.28 -0.25
C LEU A 218 9.69 -22.87 -0.53
N ASN A 219 11.02 -22.72 -0.46
CA ASN A 219 11.76 -21.48 -0.75
C ASN A 219 11.35 -20.86 -2.10
N ILE A 220 10.56 -19.78 -2.04
CA ILE A 220 10.04 -19.06 -3.21
C ILE A 220 10.41 -17.59 -3.09
N GLN A 221 10.95 -17.04 -4.18
CA GLN A 221 11.56 -15.71 -4.25
C GLN A 221 10.59 -14.51 -4.17
N SER A 222 9.29 -14.69 -3.87
CA SER A 222 8.29 -13.65 -4.14
C SER A 222 8.28 -12.47 -3.17
N THR A 223 8.98 -12.54 -2.04
CA THR A 223 8.92 -11.49 -0.98
C THR A 223 10.27 -11.01 -0.46
N GLY A 224 11.39 -11.38 -1.08
CA GLY A 224 12.74 -10.98 -0.60
C GLY A 224 13.18 -11.60 0.75
N LEU A 225 12.24 -12.14 1.54
CA LEU A 225 12.49 -12.92 2.75
C LEU A 225 12.69 -14.40 2.38
N VAL A 226 13.86 -14.95 2.70
CA VAL A 226 14.08 -16.40 2.74
C VAL A 226 13.21 -16.95 3.88
N ASP A 227 12.43 -18.01 3.63
CA ASP A 227 11.70 -18.71 4.71
C ASP A 227 12.76 -19.29 5.66
N THR A 228 13.06 -18.60 6.76
CA THR A 228 13.93 -19.08 7.82
C THR A 228 13.08 -19.59 8.99
N PRO A 229 13.44 -20.71 9.63
CA PRO A 229 12.81 -21.14 10.87
C PRO A 229 12.85 -20.06 11.95
N TYR A 230 11.87 -20.08 12.86
CA TYR A 230 11.86 -19.18 14.02
C TYR A 230 12.80 -19.70 15.10
N THR A 231 13.49 -18.83 15.83
CA THR A 231 14.45 -19.23 16.89
C THR A 231 13.96 -18.77 18.26
N CYS A 232 14.19 -19.56 19.31
CA CYS A 232 13.94 -19.12 20.70
C CYS A 232 14.77 -19.92 21.73
N GLU A 233 15.83 -19.31 22.24
CA GLU A 233 16.73 -19.97 23.19
C GLU A 233 16.11 -20.08 24.59
N GLY A 234 16.27 -21.23 25.25
CA GLY A 234 15.82 -21.46 26.62
C GLY A 234 14.30 -21.54 26.81
N ALA A 235 13.52 -21.67 25.73
CA ALA A 235 12.07 -21.72 25.80
C ALA A 235 11.48 -23.11 26.04
N ASN A 236 10.28 -23.13 26.62
CA ASN A 236 9.31 -24.22 26.51
C ASN A 236 8.39 -24.02 25.31
N TYR A 237 7.92 -25.10 24.71
CA TYR A 237 7.10 -25.04 23.50
C TYR A 237 5.68 -25.53 23.74
N THR A 238 4.70 -24.94 23.06
CA THR A 238 3.32 -25.41 23.03
C THR A 238 2.91 -25.68 21.60
N VAL A 239 2.59 -26.95 21.30
CA VAL A 239 1.97 -27.39 20.04
C VAL A 239 0.47 -27.51 20.26
N ARG A 240 -0.33 -26.77 19.50
CA ARG A 240 -1.79 -26.71 19.66
C ARG A 240 -2.47 -27.09 18.35
N PHE A 241 -3.38 -28.07 18.40
CA PHE A 241 -4.21 -28.49 17.27
C PHE A 241 -5.54 -27.75 17.29
N CYS A 242 -6.06 -27.38 16.10
CA CYS A 242 -7.26 -26.57 15.93
C CYS A 242 -7.32 -25.29 16.78
N PRO A 243 -6.24 -24.49 16.82
CA PRO A 243 -6.26 -23.22 17.53
C PRO A 243 -7.35 -22.30 16.96
N ALA A 244 -7.85 -21.38 17.79
CA ALA A 244 -8.80 -20.36 17.34
C ALA A 244 -8.22 -19.53 16.17
N ALA A 245 -9.06 -19.20 15.19
CA ALA A 245 -8.66 -18.50 13.97
C ALA A 245 -7.98 -17.14 14.23
N ASP A 246 -8.27 -16.51 15.37
CA ASP A 246 -7.80 -15.19 15.78
C ASP A 246 -6.60 -15.21 16.75
N THR A 247 -6.03 -16.39 17.04
CA THR A 247 -5.00 -16.60 18.09
C THR A 247 -3.69 -15.82 17.90
N PHE A 248 -3.39 -15.39 16.66
CA PHE A 248 -2.19 -14.60 16.37
C PHE A 248 -2.38 -13.12 16.67
N SER A 249 -3.59 -12.60 16.47
CA SER A 249 -3.87 -11.18 16.35
C SER A 249 -4.77 -10.64 17.46
N THR A 250 -5.37 -11.50 18.29
CA THR A 250 -6.41 -11.11 19.26
C THR A 250 -6.09 -11.48 20.70
N ILE A 251 -6.26 -10.51 21.60
CA ILE A 251 -6.25 -10.67 23.06
C ILE A 251 -7.72 -10.69 23.54
N LYS A 252 -8.10 -11.75 24.24
CA LYS A 252 -9.42 -11.94 24.87
C LYS A 252 -9.36 -11.66 26.37
N VAL A 253 -10.50 -11.40 26.99
CA VAL A 253 -10.58 -11.29 28.46
C VAL A 253 -10.02 -12.57 29.11
N GLY A 254 -9.07 -12.39 30.03
CA GLY A 254 -8.39 -13.49 30.71
C GLY A 254 -7.11 -14.00 30.02
N SER A 255 -6.85 -13.61 28.78
CA SER A 255 -5.54 -13.80 28.13
C SER A 255 -4.59 -12.66 28.47
N GLN A 256 -3.29 -12.91 28.34
CA GLN A 256 -2.22 -11.96 28.63
C GLN A 256 -1.15 -12.05 27.55
N LEU A 257 -0.56 -10.91 27.21
CA LEU A 257 0.63 -10.81 26.38
C LEU A 257 1.77 -10.32 27.26
N ASN A 258 2.77 -11.18 27.50
CA ASN A 258 3.87 -10.84 28.40
C ASN A 258 4.93 -9.94 27.73
N SER A 259 5.91 -9.46 28.50
CA SER A 259 6.96 -8.55 28.04
C SER A 259 7.88 -9.11 26.94
N TYR A 260 7.89 -10.41 26.74
CA TYR A 260 8.67 -11.13 25.73
C TYR A 260 7.79 -11.64 24.57
N ASP A 261 6.47 -11.71 24.76
CA ASP A 261 5.53 -12.15 23.74
C ASP A 261 5.26 -11.04 22.73
N GLN A 262 4.81 -11.46 21.54
CA GLN A 262 4.39 -10.58 20.47
C GLN A 262 3.02 -10.99 19.93
N LEU A 263 2.17 -9.99 19.70
CA LEU A 263 0.91 -10.14 18.99
C LEU A 263 1.14 -9.72 17.54
N VAL A 264 0.71 -10.53 16.57
CA VAL A 264 1.02 -10.31 15.15
C VAL A 264 -0.27 -10.30 14.35
N SER A 265 -0.39 -9.36 13.42
CA SER A 265 -1.57 -9.26 12.56
C SER A 265 -1.76 -10.54 11.74
N MET A 266 -2.99 -10.82 11.27
CA MET A 266 -3.34 -12.10 10.65
C MET A 266 -2.45 -12.49 9.47
N ARG A 267 -2.03 -11.53 8.65
CA ARG A 267 -1.10 -11.74 7.52
C ARG A 267 0.38 -11.59 7.87
N GLY A 268 0.70 -11.21 9.11
CA GLY A 268 2.07 -10.96 9.52
C GLY A 268 2.62 -9.64 9.00
N ASN A 269 1.77 -8.64 8.74
CA ASN A 269 2.22 -7.32 8.29
C ASN A 269 2.72 -6.48 9.45
N PHE A 270 2.07 -6.57 10.61
CA PHE A 270 2.38 -5.77 11.80
C PHE A 270 2.54 -6.62 13.05
N THR A 271 3.43 -6.18 13.92
CA THR A 271 3.69 -6.76 15.23
C THR A 271 3.45 -5.72 16.31
N LEU A 272 2.77 -6.11 17.39
CA LEU A 272 2.62 -5.40 18.64
C LEU A 272 3.40 -6.14 19.73
N GLY A 273 4.19 -5.41 20.52
CA GLY A 273 4.90 -5.99 21.65
C GLY A 273 5.61 -4.94 22.50
N PHE A 274 6.24 -5.42 23.58
CA PHE A 274 7.06 -4.57 24.44
C PHE A 274 8.47 -4.40 23.84
N PHE A 275 9.07 -3.22 24.04
CA PHE A 275 10.45 -2.94 23.63
C PHE A 275 11.17 -2.07 24.66
N ASN A 276 12.51 -2.12 24.63
CA ASN A 276 13.45 -1.50 25.58
C ASN A 276 13.35 -2.09 27.01
N ILE A 277 14.48 -2.60 27.51
CA ILE A 277 14.53 -3.40 28.76
C ILE A 277 14.50 -2.50 30.00
N ASP A 278 15.20 -1.37 29.97
CA ASP A 278 15.30 -0.46 31.12
C ASP A 278 14.06 0.43 31.27
N ARG A 279 13.50 0.84 30.12
CA ARG A 279 12.30 1.68 30.01
C ARG A 279 11.35 1.01 29.03
N SER A 280 10.47 0.15 29.55
CA SER A 280 9.59 -0.63 28.71
C SER A 280 8.46 0.22 28.11
N TYR A 281 8.31 0.10 26.79
CA TYR A 281 7.25 0.70 26.02
C TYR A 281 6.47 -0.39 25.29
N LEU A 282 5.16 -0.17 25.13
CA LEU A 282 4.33 -0.96 24.23
C LEU A 282 4.23 -0.25 22.88
N GLY A 283 4.56 -0.94 21.80
CA GLY A 283 4.51 -0.34 20.46
C GLY A 283 4.13 -1.31 19.35
N ILE A 284 3.81 -0.73 18.20
CA ILE A 284 3.52 -1.45 16.95
C ILE A 284 4.64 -1.15 15.96
N TRP A 285 5.01 -2.12 15.13
CA TRP A 285 5.95 -1.98 14.01
C TRP A 285 5.57 -2.90 12.85
N TYR A 286 6.12 -2.64 11.67
CA TYR A 286 6.01 -3.59 10.55
C TYR A 286 6.85 -4.83 10.85
N SER A 287 6.27 -6.02 10.70
CA SER A 287 6.95 -7.28 11.03
C SER A 287 8.16 -7.56 10.12
N GLY A 288 8.12 -7.07 8.88
CA GLY A 288 9.19 -7.23 7.89
C GLY A 288 10.24 -6.10 7.86
N ASP A 289 10.10 -5.07 8.71
CA ASP A 289 11.08 -3.97 8.77
C ASP A 289 12.34 -4.42 9.54
N ALA A 290 13.49 -4.43 8.87
CA ALA A 290 14.76 -4.87 9.46
C ALA A 290 15.21 -3.98 10.64
N GLU A 291 14.86 -2.69 10.60
CA GLU A 291 15.12 -1.74 11.69
C GLU A 291 14.04 -1.80 12.79
N ALA A 292 12.93 -2.51 12.52
CA ALA A 292 11.76 -2.62 13.36
C ALA A 292 11.27 -1.27 13.94
N ARG A 293 11.26 -0.23 13.09
CA ARG A 293 10.88 1.13 13.46
C ARG A 293 9.45 1.14 14.02
N LYS A 294 9.29 1.84 15.14
CA LYS A 294 8.01 1.87 15.86
C LYS A 294 7.08 2.89 15.20
N VAL A 295 5.95 2.39 14.70
CA VAL A 295 4.93 3.18 13.99
C VAL A 295 3.84 3.70 14.92
N TRP A 296 3.76 3.15 16.12
CA TRP A 296 2.87 3.60 17.18
C TRP A 296 3.44 3.20 18.54
N VAL A 297 3.26 4.03 19.56
CA VAL A 297 3.72 3.78 20.94
C VAL A 297 2.60 4.17 21.90
N ALA A 298 2.21 3.27 22.80
CA ALA A 298 1.11 3.47 23.73
C ALA A 298 1.45 4.44 24.87
N ASN A 299 2.69 4.33 25.38
CA ASN A 299 3.14 5.01 26.60
C ASN A 299 4.40 5.89 26.40
N PRO A 300 4.46 6.75 25.36
CA PRO A 300 5.68 7.47 24.99
C PRO A 300 6.25 8.36 26.12
N ASN A 301 5.38 8.96 26.93
CA ASN A 301 5.76 9.88 28.02
C ASN A 301 5.78 9.23 29.41
N LYS A 302 5.39 7.96 29.52
CA LYS A 302 5.28 7.22 30.78
C LYS A 302 5.85 5.80 30.59
N PRO A 303 7.18 5.68 30.36
CA PRO A 303 7.82 4.36 30.28
C PRO A 303 7.62 3.58 31.58
N ILE A 304 7.53 2.27 31.45
CA ILE A 304 7.46 1.38 32.62
C ILE A 304 8.89 1.00 32.98
N ILE A 305 9.33 1.41 34.16
CA ILE A 305 10.68 1.08 34.66
C ILE A 305 10.63 -0.35 35.19
N SER A 306 11.35 -1.26 34.54
CA SER A 306 11.36 -2.67 34.94
C SER A 306 12.20 -2.87 36.19
N THR A 307 11.63 -3.49 37.23
CA THR A 307 12.37 -3.99 38.39
C THR A 307 12.79 -5.44 38.14
N SER A 308 14.03 -5.79 38.48
CA SER A 308 14.59 -7.13 38.26
C SER A 308 13.67 -8.23 38.79
N GLY A 309 13.23 -9.14 37.91
CA GLY A 309 12.45 -10.33 38.26
C GLY A 309 10.92 -10.25 38.08
N SER A 310 10.37 -9.11 37.63
CA SER A 310 8.93 -8.96 37.37
C SER A 310 8.56 -8.89 35.89
N THR A 311 7.62 -9.74 35.45
CA THR A 311 7.10 -9.76 34.08
C THR A 311 5.94 -8.78 33.93
N ILE A 312 6.12 -7.76 33.10
CA ILE A 312 5.05 -6.83 32.72
C ILE A 312 4.16 -7.52 31.70
N VAL A 313 2.84 -7.35 31.81
CA VAL A 313 1.88 -7.97 30.89
C VAL A 313 0.84 -6.97 30.40
N LEU A 314 0.48 -7.09 29.13
CA LEU A 314 -0.68 -6.43 28.52
C LEU A 314 -1.89 -7.37 28.63
N SER A 315 -3.02 -6.86 29.13
CA SER A 315 -4.25 -7.65 29.25
C SER A 315 -5.50 -6.77 29.25
N ILE A 316 -6.66 -7.40 29.14
CA ILE A 316 -7.94 -6.74 29.34
C ILE A 316 -8.42 -6.95 30.78
N ASP A 317 -8.70 -5.86 31.49
CA ASP A 317 -9.25 -5.89 32.84
C ASP A 317 -10.64 -6.52 32.86
N ARG A 318 -10.83 -7.52 33.73
CA ARG A 318 -12.06 -8.34 33.78
C ARG A 318 -13.27 -7.57 34.32
N ASN A 319 -13.07 -6.47 35.01
CA ASN A 319 -14.14 -5.72 35.68
C ASN A 319 -14.60 -4.51 34.87
N THR A 320 -13.68 -3.88 34.13
CA THR A 320 -13.90 -2.61 33.44
C THR A 320 -13.85 -2.75 31.92
N GLY A 321 -13.13 -3.76 31.42
CA GLY A 321 -12.90 -3.99 29.99
C GLY A 321 -11.74 -3.16 29.44
N ASN A 322 -11.08 -2.37 30.30
CA ASN A 322 -9.96 -1.56 29.88
C ASN A 322 -8.79 -2.42 29.46
N LEU A 323 -8.14 -2.01 28.38
CA LEU A 323 -6.83 -2.50 28.04
C LEU A 323 -5.82 -1.89 29.01
N ILE A 324 -5.13 -2.73 29.76
CA ILE A 324 -4.24 -2.34 30.85
C ILE A 324 -2.87 -3.00 30.71
N ILE A 325 -1.86 -2.30 31.20
CA ILE A 325 -0.56 -2.89 31.49
C ILE A 325 -0.48 -3.12 33.00
N ASN A 326 -0.19 -4.35 33.41
CA ASN A 326 -0.07 -4.72 34.81
C ASN A 326 1.21 -5.52 35.08
N ASN A 327 1.56 -5.62 36.36
CA ASN A 327 2.67 -6.41 36.87
C ASN A 327 2.18 -7.19 38.09
N GLY A 328 2.20 -8.53 38.01
CA GLY A 328 1.75 -9.40 39.11
C GLY A 328 0.30 -9.13 39.56
N GLY A 329 -0.58 -8.73 38.65
CA GLY A 329 -1.98 -8.36 38.95
C GLY A 329 -2.19 -6.93 39.43
N THR A 330 -1.12 -6.15 39.63
CA THR A 330 -1.22 -4.71 39.95
C THR A 330 -1.21 -3.89 38.67
N THR A 331 -2.28 -3.14 38.41
CA THR A 331 -2.39 -2.25 37.25
C THR A 331 -1.39 -1.10 37.33
N LEU A 332 -0.49 -1.01 36.35
CA LEU A 332 0.50 0.07 36.24
C LEU A 332 -0.03 1.23 35.40
N MET A 333 -0.81 0.91 34.36
CA MET A 333 -1.32 1.87 33.39
C MET A 333 -2.61 1.37 32.73
N ASN A 334 -3.56 2.27 32.54
CA ASN A 334 -4.66 2.08 31.62
C ASN A 334 -4.27 2.65 30.25
N ILE A 335 -4.32 1.83 29.21
CA ILE A 335 -4.12 2.28 27.81
C ILE A 335 -5.43 2.90 27.30
N THR A 336 -6.56 2.33 27.69
CA THR A 336 -7.89 2.82 27.32
C THR A 336 -8.61 3.39 28.53
N ASP A 337 -9.60 4.24 28.26
CA ASP A 337 -10.55 4.74 29.25
C ASP A 337 -11.97 4.45 28.75
N ILE A 338 -12.41 3.20 28.92
CA ILE A 338 -13.72 2.72 28.49
C ILE A 338 -14.60 2.35 29.68
N GLN A 339 -15.92 2.45 29.48
CA GLN A 339 -16.93 2.03 30.45
C GLN A 339 -17.79 0.89 29.87
N ALA A 340 -17.22 -0.31 29.79
CA ALA A 340 -17.96 -1.49 29.30
C ALA A 340 -18.84 -2.16 30.38
N GLY A 341 -18.74 -1.71 31.64
CA GLY A 341 -19.46 -2.31 32.77
C GLY A 341 -18.85 -3.63 33.27
N PRO A 342 -19.44 -4.26 34.30
CA PRO A 342 -18.95 -5.51 34.87
C PRO A 342 -19.12 -6.68 33.89
N ASN A 343 -18.14 -7.58 33.83
CA ASN A 343 -18.07 -8.72 32.89
C ASN A 343 -18.15 -8.31 31.41
N PRO A 344 -17.21 -7.49 30.93
CA PRO A 344 -17.20 -6.98 29.57
C PRO A 344 -16.87 -8.11 28.59
N ASN A 345 -17.66 -8.24 27.52
CA ASN A 345 -17.34 -9.15 26.42
C ASN A 345 -16.61 -8.37 25.33
N VAL A 346 -15.31 -8.18 25.52
CA VAL A 346 -14.47 -7.34 24.68
C VAL A 346 -13.22 -8.09 24.24
N THR A 347 -12.71 -7.73 23.07
CA THR A 347 -11.47 -8.27 22.50
C THR A 347 -10.62 -7.15 21.95
N ALA A 348 -9.30 -7.32 22.02
CA ALA A 348 -8.35 -6.39 21.42
C ALA A 348 -7.64 -7.08 20.25
N THR A 349 -7.82 -6.56 19.03
CA THR A 349 -7.34 -7.19 17.80
C THR A 349 -6.40 -6.27 17.02
N LEU A 350 -5.25 -6.80 16.59
CA LEU A 350 -4.29 -6.14 15.70
C LEU A 350 -4.61 -6.48 14.23
N GLU A 351 -5.01 -5.47 13.46
CA GLU A 351 -5.33 -5.61 12.04
C GLU A 351 -4.09 -5.55 11.15
N ASP A 352 -4.19 -6.07 9.93
CA ASP A 352 -3.11 -6.00 8.91
C ASP A 352 -2.85 -4.59 8.37
N THR A 353 -3.66 -3.61 8.80
CA THR A 353 -3.45 -2.18 8.57
C THR A 353 -2.51 -1.56 9.60
N GLY A 354 -2.22 -2.26 10.70
CA GLY A 354 -1.51 -1.74 11.87
C GLY A 354 -2.43 -1.09 12.91
N ASN A 355 -3.74 -1.06 12.67
CA ASN A 355 -4.71 -0.57 13.64
C ASN A 355 -4.98 -1.61 14.72
N PHE A 356 -4.84 -1.21 15.98
CA PHE A 356 -5.11 -2.06 17.14
C PHE A 356 -6.41 -1.61 17.80
N ARG A 357 -7.45 -2.44 17.75
CA ARG A 357 -8.81 -2.07 18.13
C ARG A 357 -9.30 -2.88 19.32
N LEU A 358 -9.97 -2.21 20.24
CA LEU A 358 -10.76 -2.82 21.29
C LEU A 358 -12.24 -2.83 20.85
N ILE A 359 -12.83 -4.00 20.69
CA ILE A 359 -14.16 -4.21 20.12
C ILE A 359 -15.06 -4.87 21.15
N ASN A 360 -16.33 -4.48 21.17
CA ASN A 360 -17.36 -5.20 21.91
C ASN A 360 -17.85 -6.39 21.07
N GLU A 361 -17.74 -7.60 21.59
CA GLU A 361 -18.07 -8.81 20.85
C GLU A 361 -19.57 -9.00 20.61
N PHE A 362 -20.43 -8.37 21.42
CA PHE A 362 -21.89 -8.49 21.27
C PHE A 362 -22.44 -7.71 20.08
N ASP A 363 -22.04 -6.46 19.91
CA ASP A 363 -22.57 -5.54 18.89
C ASP A 363 -21.52 -5.12 17.84
N LYS A 364 -20.30 -5.64 17.96
CA LYS A 364 -19.15 -5.36 17.09
C LYS A 364 -18.76 -3.88 17.01
N ARG A 365 -19.20 -3.05 17.97
CA ARG A 365 -18.81 -1.63 18.02
C ARG A 365 -17.34 -1.48 18.43
N ILE A 366 -16.65 -0.54 17.81
CA ILE A 366 -15.29 -0.15 18.18
C ILE A 366 -15.38 0.73 19.44
N LEU A 367 -14.81 0.26 20.54
CA LEU A 367 -14.74 0.99 21.81
C LEU A 367 -13.51 1.90 21.88
N TRP A 368 -12.40 1.45 21.29
CA TRP A 368 -11.15 2.19 21.21
C TRP A 368 -10.30 1.69 20.04
N GLN A 369 -9.44 2.53 19.46
CA GLN A 369 -8.50 2.13 18.42
C GLN A 369 -7.22 2.97 18.43
N SER A 370 -6.08 2.36 18.09
CA SER A 370 -4.77 3.04 18.07
C SER A 370 -4.69 4.16 17.04
N PHE A 371 -5.39 4.03 15.91
CA PHE A 371 -5.38 5.03 14.82
C PHE A 371 -5.97 6.38 15.19
N ASP A 372 -6.76 6.45 16.26
CA ASP A 372 -7.24 7.72 16.79
C ASP A 372 -6.17 8.43 17.65
N HIS A 373 -5.12 7.71 18.07
CA HIS A 373 -4.04 8.19 18.94
C HIS A 373 -2.67 8.11 18.23
N PRO A 374 -2.45 8.82 17.11
CA PRO A 374 -1.19 8.76 16.38
C PRO A 374 -0.02 9.35 17.19
N THR A 375 1.19 8.83 16.95
CA THR A 375 2.44 9.31 17.56
C THR A 375 3.22 10.19 16.57
N ASN A 376 4.46 9.84 16.23
CA ASN A 376 5.30 10.53 15.25
C ASN A 376 5.07 10.04 13.81
N VAL A 377 4.36 8.92 13.63
CA VAL A 377 4.15 8.28 12.34
C VAL A 377 2.67 8.36 11.94
N LEU A 378 2.42 8.67 10.67
CA LEU A 378 1.13 8.52 10.01
C LEU A 378 1.18 7.29 9.10
N LEU A 379 0.35 6.29 9.37
CA LEU A 379 0.17 5.11 8.52
C LEU A 379 -1.01 5.27 7.56
N PRO A 380 -1.07 4.49 6.48
CA PRO A 380 -2.28 4.36 5.68
C PRO A 380 -3.51 4.05 6.54
N GLY A 381 -4.61 4.78 6.31
CA GLY A 381 -5.84 4.68 7.10
C GLY A 381 -5.87 5.49 8.40
N MET A 382 -4.73 6.01 8.89
CA MET A 382 -4.73 7.02 9.96
C MET A 382 -5.24 8.37 9.43
N LYS A 383 -5.78 9.18 10.34
CA LYS A 383 -6.36 10.49 10.04
C LYS A 383 -5.42 11.60 10.50
N LEU A 384 -5.29 12.65 9.70
CA LEU A 384 -4.67 13.92 10.10
C LEU A 384 -5.68 15.04 9.84
N GLY A 385 -6.18 15.70 10.88
CA GLY A 385 -7.28 16.67 10.75
C GLY A 385 -8.07 16.84 12.04
N PHE A 386 -9.37 17.06 11.94
CA PHE A 386 -10.24 17.33 13.09
C PHE A 386 -11.65 16.76 12.94
N ASN A 387 -12.22 16.36 14.08
CA ASN A 387 -13.60 15.91 14.24
C ASN A 387 -14.41 17.03 14.92
N LYS A 388 -15.44 17.53 14.24
CA LYS A 388 -16.36 18.57 14.71
C LYS A 388 -17.30 18.08 15.81
N THR A 389 -17.68 16.80 15.78
CA THR A 389 -18.62 16.20 16.74
C THR A 389 -17.97 15.95 18.09
N THR A 390 -16.75 15.40 18.09
CA THR A 390 -16.02 15.07 19.33
C THR A 390 -15.06 16.18 19.78
N GLY A 391 -14.78 17.16 18.92
CA GLY A 391 -13.77 18.20 19.15
C GLY A 391 -12.32 17.69 19.07
N ARG A 392 -12.12 16.44 18.64
CA ARG A 392 -10.80 15.79 18.60
C ARG A 392 -10.00 16.25 17.39
N ASN A 393 -8.73 16.59 17.60
CA ASN A 393 -7.75 16.80 16.52
C ASN A 393 -6.83 15.58 16.41
N TRP A 394 -6.66 15.06 15.20
CA TRP A 394 -5.64 14.07 14.91
C TRP A 394 -4.37 14.79 14.44
N THR A 395 -3.31 14.70 15.24
CA THR A 395 -2.04 15.40 15.03
C THR A 395 -0.87 14.46 15.31
N LEU A 396 0.19 14.54 14.52
CA LEU A 396 1.44 13.85 14.85
C LEU A 396 2.24 14.66 15.85
N THR A 397 2.99 13.98 16.71
CA THR A 397 3.97 14.57 17.62
C THR A 397 5.30 13.88 17.41
N SER A 398 6.36 14.63 17.12
CA SER A 398 7.69 14.06 16.93
C SER A 398 8.14 13.34 18.20
N TRP A 399 9.08 12.42 18.05
CA TRP A 399 9.84 11.96 19.22
C TRP A 399 10.79 13.06 19.70
N LEU A 400 11.25 12.93 20.95
CA LEU A 400 12.18 13.85 21.58
C LEU A 400 13.58 13.72 20.98
N SER A 401 13.99 12.49 20.71
CA SER A 401 15.19 12.13 19.97
C SER A 401 14.93 10.84 19.18
N LYS A 402 15.91 10.40 18.36
CA LYS A 402 15.81 9.13 17.62
C LYS A 402 15.70 7.92 18.56
N GLU A 403 16.21 8.03 19.78
CA GLU A 403 16.26 6.97 20.79
C GLU A 403 15.12 7.04 21.82
N LEU A 404 14.52 8.22 22.02
CA LEU A 404 13.53 8.45 23.07
C LEU A 404 12.15 8.78 22.48
N PRO A 405 11.15 7.88 22.60
CA PRO A 405 9.81 8.08 22.06
C PRO A 405 8.97 9.13 22.81
N HIS A 406 9.54 9.79 23.82
CA HIS A 406 8.89 10.90 24.53
C HIS A 406 8.44 11.98 23.54
N SER A 407 7.39 12.71 23.87
CA SER A 407 6.90 13.79 23.01
C SER A 407 7.97 14.87 22.84
N GLY A 408 8.37 15.07 21.58
CA GLY A 408 9.36 16.05 21.19
C GLY A 408 8.80 17.44 20.95
N ALA A 409 9.63 18.29 20.35
CA ALA A 409 9.32 19.71 20.19
C ALA A 409 8.30 20.00 19.08
N PHE A 410 8.08 19.08 18.14
CA PHE A 410 7.28 19.33 16.94
C PHE A 410 5.94 18.61 16.94
N THR A 411 4.92 19.29 16.40
CA THR A 411 3.62 18.69 16.09
C THR A 411 3.23 19.01 14.65
N LEU A 412 2.66 18.03 13.95
CA LEU A 412 2.09 18.22 12.62
C LEU A 412 0.57 18.15 12.71
N SER A 413 -0.09 19.11 12.09
CA SER A 413 -1.55 19.23 12.05
C SER A 413 -2.02 19.69 10.68
N ALA A 414 -3.27 19.39 10.35
CA ALA A 414 -3.92 19.84 9.13
C ALA A 414 -5.20 20.63 9.51
N GLU A 415 -5.21 21.92 9.20
CA GLU A 415 -6.22 22.87 9.68
C GLU A 415 -6.52 23.96 8.63
N PRO A 416 -7.72 24.57 8.64
CA PRO A 416 -8.04 25.68 7.75
C PRO A 416 -7.36 26.98 8.19
N ASN A 417 -6.93 27.80 7.21
CA ASN A 417 -6.49 29.17 7.48
C ASN A 417 -7.69 30.12 7.69
N LYS A 418 -7.43 31.41 7.96
CA LYS A 418 -8.48 32.44 8.15
C LYS A 418 -9.45 32.59 6.96
N LYS A 419 -9.07 32.13 5.77
CA LYS A 419 -9.88 32.15 4.54
C LYS A 419 -10.57 30.82 4.26
N GLY A 420 -10.48 29.83 5.16
CA GLY A 420 -11.07 28.51 5.01
C GLY A 420 -10.26 27.52 4.16
N VAL A 421 -9.06 27.89 3.70
CA VAL A 421 -8.20 27.01 2.89
C VAL A 421 -7.39 26.10 3.81
N MET A 422 -7.47 24.79 3.58
CA MET A 422 -6.71 23.79 4.35
C MET A 422 -5.21 23.94 4.13
N ARG A 423 -4.43 23.71 5.19
CA ARG A 423 -2.97 23.78 5.18
C ARG A 423 -2.37 22.76 6.15
N LEU A 424 -1.18 22.29 5.83
CA LEU A 424 -0.33 21.63 6.81
C LEU A 424 0.39 22.67 7.66
N VAL A 425 0.50 22.36 8.94
CA VAL A 425 1.14 23.22 9.93
C VAL A 425 2.00 22.37 10.85
N ILE A 426 3.31 22.61 10.79
CA ILE A 426 4.26 22.12 11.79
C ILE A 426 4.44 23.21 12.82
N ARG A 427 4.20 22.88 14.09
CA ARG A 427 4.43 23.77 15.23
C ARG A 427 5.60 23.29 16.06
N ARG A 428 6.51 24.19 16.40
CA ARG A 428 7.59 23.96 17.37
C ARG A 428 7.21 24.57 18.72
N ARG A 429 7.13 23.74 19.77
CA ARG A 429 6.72 24.16 21.13
C ARG A 429 5.41 25.00 21.11
N GLY A 430 4.45 24.60 20.27
CA GLY A 430 3.15 25.26 20.09
C GLY A 430 3.13 26.46 19.13
N GLN A 431 4.29 26.99 18.71
CA GLN A 431 4.38 28.11 17.78
C GLN A 431 4.46 27.62 16.33
N VAL A 432 3.81 28.32 15.39
CA VAL A 432 3.86 27.96 13.96
C VAL A 432 5.29 28.11 13.45
N TYR A 433 5.87 27.00 13.00
CA TYR A 433 7.27 26.92 12.55
C TYR A 433 7.37 26.80 11.03
N TRP A 434 6.53 25.94 10.47
CA TRP A 434 6.43 25.70 9.03
C TRP A 434 4.97 25.52 8.64
N THR A 435 4.57 26.05 7.50
CA THR A 435 3.21 25.90 6.99
C THR A 435 3.15 25.94 5.48
N ARG A 436 2.27 25.12 4.90
CA ARG A 436 2.05 25.11 3.45
C ARG A 436 0.62 24.74 3.10
N THR A 437 0.07 25.38 2.07
CA THR A 437 -1.32 25.17 1.64
C THR A 437 -1.51 23.76 1.07
N TYR A 438 -2.77 23.31 1.06
CA TYR A 438 -3.16 21.99 0.55
C TYR A 438 -2.74 21.73 -0.91
N GLU A 439 -2.57 22.76 -1.73
CA GLU A 439 -2.03 22.63 -3.11
C GLU A 439 -0.60 22.07 -3.13
N TYR A 440 0.18 22.28 -2.07
CA TYR A 440 1.53 21.72 -1.95
C TYR A 440 1.55 20.24 -1.56
N LEU A 441 0.49 19.72 -0.94
CA LEU A 441 0.36 18.28 -0.70
C LEU A 441 0.27 17.49 -2.02
N PHE A 442 -0.29 18.09 -3.08
CA PHE A 442 -0.22 17.56 -4.44
C PHE A 442 1.13 17.85 -5.12
N ALA A 443 1.89 18.85 -4.65
CA ALA A 443 3.26 19.08 -5.08
C ALA A 443 4.27 18.09 -4.47
N LEU A 444 3.89 17.30 -3.46
CA LEU A 444 4.61 16.06 -3.10
C LEU A 444 4.55 15.01 -4.23
N ASN A 445 3.69 15.23 -5.24
CA ASN A 445 3.63 14.49 -6.50
C ASN A 445 4.20 15.29 -7.70
N HIS A 446 5.14 16.23 -7.49
CA HIS A 446 5.73 17.05 -8.57
C HIS A 446 6.57 16.23 -9.58
N PRO A 447 6.78 16.76 -10.81
CA PRO A 447 7.52 16.08 -11.87
C PRO A 447 9.01 16.05 -11.52
N GLY A 448 9.44 14.98 -10.87
CA GLY A 448 10.81 14.74 -10.40
C GLY A 448 10.88 13.94 -9.10
N ALA A 449 9.82 13.97 -8.28
CA ALA A 449 9.70 13.15 -7.07
C ALA A 449 8.79 11.94 -7.36
N LYS A 450 9.24 10.74 -6.98
CA LYS A 450 8.50 9.49 -7.19
C LYS A 450 7.19 9.53 -6.37
N PRO A 451 5.99 9.43 -6.97
CA PRO A 451 4.75 9.57 -6.22
C PRO A 451 4.41 8.23 -5.56
N TYR A 452 5.03 7.97 -4.42
CA TYR A 452 4.82 6.75 -3.66
C TYR A 452 3.46 6.72 -2.92
N TYR A 453 2.84 7.88 -2.69
CA TYR A 453 1.65 8.04 -1.86
C TYR A 453 0.47 8.67 -2.59
N ASN A 454 -0.71 8.07 -2.45
CA ASN A 454 -1.98 8.60 -2.92
C ASN A 454 -2.75 9.22 -1.75
N LEU A 455 -2.90 10.54 -1.74
CA LEU A 455 -3.48 11.28 -0.64
C LEU A 455 -4.99 11.48 -0.83
N THR A 456 -5.79 11.16 0.18
CA THR A 456 -7.24 11.31 0.21
C THR A 456 -7.65 12.29 1.31
N SER A 457 -8.54 13.23 0.99
CA SER A 457 -9.15 14.11 1.99
C SER A 457 -10.64 13.90 2.05
N VAL A 458 -11.18 13.81 3.27
CA VAL A 458 -12.60 13.62 3.53
C VAL A 458 -13.13 14.86 4.24
N TYR A 459 -14.21 15.44 3.73
CA TYR A 459 -14.96 16.52 4.37
C TYR A 459 -16.43 16.10 4.54
N ASN A 460 -16.92 16.04 5.78
CA ASN A 460 -18.31 15.69 6.05
C ASN A 460 -18.86 16.45 7.29
N THR A 461 -20.05 16.04 7.76
CA THR A 461 -20.70 16.60 8.96
C THR A 461 -19.91 16.32 10.24
N GLU A 462 -19.20 15.20 10.31
CA GLU A 462 -18.41 14.80 11.47
C GLU A 462 -17.05 15.50 11.54
N GLY A 463 -16.47 15.95 10.43
CA GLY A 463 -15.14 16.54 10.44
C GLY A 463 -14.49 16.73 9.08
N TRP A 464 -13.21 17.09 9.13
CA TRP A 464 -12.32 17.05 7.98
C TRP A 464 -11.03 16.35 8.34
N TYR A 465 -10.57 15.42 7.51
CA TYR A 465 -9.29 14.76 7.71
C TYR A 465 -8.65 14.34 6.39
N LEU A 466 -7.34 14.19 6.48
CA LEU A 466 -6.45 13.67 5.47
C LEU A 466 -6.05 12.23 5.83
N SER A 467 -5.97 11.36 4.84
CA SER A 467 -5.39 10.02 4.92
C SER A 467 -4.62 9.76 3.63
N PHE A 468 -3.75 8.75 3.59
CA PHE A 468 -3.09 8.35 2.35
C PHE A 468 -3.09 6.84 2.20
N GLU A 469 -2.79 6.39 0.98
CA GLU A 469 -2.51 5.00 0.62
C GLU A 469 -1.21 4.92 -0.16
N SER A 470 -0.60 3.75 -0.23
CA SER A 470 0.54 3.48 -1.11
C SER A 470 0.39 2.09 -1.72
N SER A 471 0.75 1.96 -2.99
CA SER A 471 0.77 0.68 -3.71
C SER A 471 2.17 0.27 -4.17
N TYR A 472 3.18 1.08 -3.84
CA TYR A 472 4.54 0.96 -4.39
C TYR A 472 5.62 0.78 -3.33
N LEU A 473 5.38 1.27 -2.10
CA LEU A 473 6.31 1.08 -1.00
C LEU A 473 5.97 -0.19 -0.23
N GLU A 474 7.01 -0.91 0.17
CA GLU A 474 6.87 -2.07 1.05
C GLU A 474 6.38 -1.65 2.44
N LEU A 475 6.83 -0.48 2.94
CA LEU A 475 6.52 0.04 4.27
C LEU A 475 6.01 1.49 4.21
N PRO A 476 4.78 1.74 3.71
CA PRO A 476 4.30 3.10 3.51
C PRO A 476 4.03 3.83 4.84
N MET A 477 4.73 4.94 5.08
CA MET A 477 4.57 5.75 6.29
C MET A 477 5.07 7.18 6.10
N TRP A 478 4.50 8.13 6.84
CA TRP A 478 5.08 9.47 7.01
C TRP A 478 5.61 9.63 8.43
N ILE A 479 6.86 10.07 8.57
CA ILE A 479 7.53 10.22 9.86
C ILE A 479 7.82 11.70 10.11
N LEU A 480 7.34 12.22 11.24
CA LEU A 480 7.76 13.52 11.78
C LEU A 480 8.98 13.33 12.70
N THR A 481 10.15 13.75 12.23
CA THR A 481 11.42 13.53 12.94
C THR A 481 11.63 14.54 14.09
N PRO A 482 12.53 14.25 15.05
CA PRO A 482 12.90 15.18 16.13
C PRO A 482 13.45 16.54 15.66
N GLU A 483 14.02 16.60 14.46
CA GLU A 483 14.51 17.82 13.80
C GLU A 483 13.36 18.67 13.21
N GLY A 484 12.14 18.13 13.16
CA GLY A 484 10.98 18.79 12.56
C GLY A 484 10.84 18.50 11.07
N ARG A 485 11.49 17.44 10.58
CA ARG A 485 11.42 17.03 9.18
C ARG A 485 10.26 16.08 8.94
N LEU A 486 9.66 16.17 7.76
CA LEU A 486 8.69 15.18 7.27
C LEU A 486 9.38 14.32 6.19
N THR A 487 9.44 13.02 6.43
CA THR A 487 10.08 12.01 5.58
C THR A 487 9.18 10.78 5.44
N ASP A 488 9.52 9.90 4.51
CA ASP A 488 9.00 8.54 4.45
C ASP A 488 10.02 7.49 4.97
N ASP A 489 9.79 6.22 4.62
CA ASP A 489 10.65 5.07 4.88
C ASP A 489 12.09 5.24 4.35
N ASP A 490 12.25 5.92 3.20
CA ASP A 490 13.55 6.20 2.59
C ASP A 490 14.14 7.48 3.20
N SER A 491 15.02 7.31 4.19
CA SER A 491 15.72 8.39 4.92
C SER A 491 16.57 9.33 4.05
N SER A 492 16.54 9.19 2.72
CA SER A 492 17.25 10.04 1.76
C SER A 492 16.43 11.21 1.20
N VAL A 493 15.09 11.22 1.32
CA VAL A 493 14.23 12.26 0.72
C VAL A 493 13.31 12.91 1.77
N PHE A 494 13.46 14.23 1.94
CA PHE A 494 12.70 15.00 2.93
C PHE A 494 11.87 16.10 2.26
N TRP A 495 10.65 16.30 2.74
CA TRP A 495 9.70 17.26 2.17
C TRP A 495 9.74 18.64 2.82
N THR A 496 10.41 18.74 3.96
CA THR A 496 10.60 19.98 4.72
C THR A 496 12.10 20.19 4.96
N PRO A 497 12.54 21.46 5.08
CA PRO A 497 13.93 21.76 5.39
C PRO A 497 14.29 21.23 6.80
N GLU A 498 15.58 21.02 7.02
CA GLU A 498 16.12 20.56 8.29
C GLU A 498 15.93 21.60 9.41
N PHE A 499 16.14 22.89 9.10
CA PHE A 499 15.85 24.00 9.99
C PHE A 499 15.25 25.18 9.21
N CYS A 500 14.31 25.90 9.84
CA CYS A 500 13.83 27.20 9.38
C CYS A 500 14.64 28.34 9.99
N TYR A 501 15.38 29.06 9.14
CA TYR A 501 16.25 30.17 9.55
C TYR A 501 15.54 31.53 9.62
N GLY A 502 14.30 31.63 9.10
CA GLY A 502 13.44 32.81 9.22
C GLY A 502 13.50 33.80 8.06
N TYR A 503 14.44 33.64 7.11
CA TYR A 503 14.51 34.43 5.88
C TYR A 503 13.92 33.71 4.64
N GLU A 504 13.80 32.39 4.68
CA GLU A 504 13.32 31.56 3.56
C GLU A 504 11.79 31.47 3.57
N SER A 505 11.12 32.06 2.57
CA SER A 505 9.65 32.02 2.47
C SER A 505 9.11 31.07 1.40
N SER A 506 9.94 30.63 0.44
CA SER A 506 9.54 29.73 -0.65
C SER A 506 9.27 28.30 -0.21
N ASP A 507 9.90 27.85 0.88
CA ASP A 507 9.95 26.44 1.26
C ASP A 507 8.93 26.07 2.35
N GLY A 508 8.11 27.04 2.78
CA GLY A 508 7.06 26.89 3.79
C GLY A 508 7.47 27.30 5.21
N CYS A 509 8.73 27.65 5.44
CA CYS A 509 9.16 28.20 6.73
C CYS A 509 8.47 29.53 7.05
N VAL A 510 8.11 29.73 8.32
CA VAL A 510 7.54 31.01 8.76
C VAL A 510 8.66 32.03 8.95
N ALA A 511 8.52 33.20 8.32
CA ALA A 511 9.47 34.29 8.45
C ALA A 511 9.44 34.89 9.88
N PHE A 512 10.62 35.16 10.43
CA PHE A 512 10.79 35.85 11.71
C PHE A 512 11.98 36.82 11.66
N SER A 513 12.04 37.77 12.59
CA SER A 513 13.11 38.76 12.64
C SER A 513 14.46 38.10 12.95
N LEU A 514 15.44 38.29 12.06
CA LEU A 514 16.79 37.77 12.26
C LEU A 514 17.48 38.45 13.45
N PRO A 515 18.25 37.72 14.27
CA PRO A 515 19.16 38.32 15.24
C PRO A 515 20.17 39.26 14.53
N GLN A 516 20.59 40.33 15.19
CA GLN A 516 21.47 41.37 14.59
C GLN A 516 22.77 40.82 13.98
N CYS A 517 23.25 39.68 14.46
CA CYS A 517 24.48 39.03 14.04
C CYS A 517 24.30 37.98 12.94
N ARG A 518 23.06 37.70 12.49
CA ARG A 518 22.77 36.70 11.46
C ARG A 518 22.38 37.38 10.15
N ARG A 519 22.88 36.83 9.05
CA ARG A 519 22.56 37.24 7.68
C ARG A 519 21.70 36.18 6.99
N ASP A 520 21.07 36.57 5.88
CA ASP A 520 20.32 35.68 4.99
C ASP A 520 21.21 34.66 4.23
N THR A 521 22.53 34.72 4.42
CA THR A 521 23.49 33.72 3.93
C THR A 521 23.95 32.73 4.99
N ASP A 522 23.63 32.97 6.27
CA ASP A 522 24.09 32.12 7.36
C ASP A 522 23.19 30.88 7.47
N SER A 523 23.82 29.74 7.66
CA SER A 523 23.16 28.45 7.88
C SER A 523 24.09 27.53 8.69
N PHE A 524 23.55 26.47 9.27
CA PHE A 524 24.35 25.40 9.85
C PHE A 524 24.43 24.22 8.90
N THR A 525 25.59 23.58 8.88
CA THR A 525 25.85 22.34 8.14
C THR A 525 26.36 21.28 9.08
N GLU A 526 25.88 20.06 8.92
CA GLU A 526 26.36 18.91 9.67
C GLU A 526 27.77 18.52 9.17
N GLN A 527 28.74 18.45 10.09
CA GLN A 527 30.14 18.18 9.79
C GLN A 527 30.74 17.17 10.77
N ASN A 528 31.55 16.25 10.25
CA ASN A 528 32.33 15.33 11.08
C ASN A 528 33.66 15.97 11.45
N GLY A 529 33.84 16.25 12.74
CA GLY A 529 35.03 16.92 13.23
C GLY A 529 34.91 17.48 14.64
N TRP A 530 35.88 18.32 14.98
CA TRP A 530 36.03 18.89 16.32
C TRP A 530 36.31 20.39 16.24
N PHE A 531 35.73 21.13 17.18
CA PHE A 531 36.19 22.50 17.44
C PHE A 531 37.59 22.43 18.07
N ASP A 532 38.43 23.44 17.79
CA ASP A 532 39.75 23.54 18.42
C ASP A 532 39.63 23.50 19.94
N ILE A 533 40.60 22.87 20.63
CA ILE A 533 40.60 22.61 22.08
C ILE A 533 40.43 23.92 22.89
N GLY A 534 40.85 25.05 22.32
CA GLY A 534 40.69 26.38 22.92
C GLY A 534 39.32 27.02 22.73
N THR A 535 38.38 26.40 22.00
CA THR A 535 37.05 26.95 21.72
C THR A 535 36.14 26.81 22.94
N PRO A 536 35.63 27.91 23.52
CA PRO A 536 34.68 27.84 24.62
C PRO A 536 33.45 27.01 24.26
N SER A 537 33.11 26.05 25.12
CA SER A 537 31.88 25.25 25.01
C SER A 537 31.03 25.37 26.28
N PHE A 538 29.72 25.26 26.09
CA PHE A 538 28.72 25.28 27.14
C PHE A 538 27.76 24.12 26.96
N THR A 539 27.47 23.39 28.03
CA THR A 539 26.51 22.28 28.02
C THR A 539 25.29 22.65 28.85
N ASP A 540 24.12 22.57 28.23
CA ASP A 540 22.82 22.59 28.89
C ASP A 540 22.36 21.15 29.09
N SER A 541 22.44 20.65 30.33
CA SER A 541 22.13 19.26 30.68
C SER A 541 20.63 18.95 30.79
N ASN A 542 19.75 19.89 30.42
CA ASN A 542 18.32 19.65 30.42
C ASN A 542 17.93 18.62 29.34
N SER A 543 17.66 17.39 29.77
CA SER A 543 17.27 16.26 28.91
C SER A 543 15.89 16.39 28.25
N SER A 544 15.13 17.45 28.54
CA SER A 544 13.89 17.76 27.80
C SER A 544 14.12 18.56 26.51
N LEU A 545 15.37 18.94 26.22
CA LEU A 545 15.76 19.67 25.02
C LEU A 545 16.04 18.71 23.86
N SER A 546 15.46 19.00 22.69
CA SER A 546 15.79 18.31 21.44
C SER A 546 16.84 19.07 20.63
N ILE A 547 17.35 18.45 19.56
CA ILE A 547 18.31 19.08 18.64
C ILE A 547 17.82 20.43 18.07
N SER A 548 16.51 20.57 17.85
CA SER A 548 15.92 21.84 17.41
C SER A 548 15.95 22.94 18.48
N ASP A 549 15.91 22.57 19.77
CA ASP A 549 16.11 23.52 20.86
C ASP A 549 17.56 23.99 20.93
N CYS A 550 18.52 23.11 20.64
CA CYS A 550 19.93 23.46 20.53
C CYS A 550 20.18 24.41 19.35
N PHE A 551 19.58 24.12 18.19
CA PHE A 551 19.57 25.03 17.04
C PHE A 551 19.05 26.41 17.44
N ALA A 552 17.87 26.50 18.06
CA ALA A 552 17.27 27.78 18.40
C ALA A 552 18.08 28.57 19.43
N LYS A 553 18.71 27.88 20.40
CA LYS A 553 19.64 28.50 21.35
C LYS A 553 20.85 29.09 20.61
N CYS A 554 21.49 28.31 19.75
CA CYS A 554 22.67 28.74 19.00
C CYS A 554 22.36 29.84 17.95
N TRP A 555 21.24 29.74 17.25
CA TRP A 555 20.85 30.69 16.22
C TRP A 555 20.63 32.09 16.81
N ASN A 556 20.01 32.17 18.00
CA ASN A 556 19.75 33.42 18.71
C ASN A 556 20.93 33.95 19.54
N ASP A 557 21.97 33.14 19.76
CA ASP A 557 23.20 33.57 20.43
C ASP A 557 24.27 33.94 19.40
N CYS A 558 24.60 35.23 19.34
CA CYS A 558 25.58 35.77 18.40
C CYS A 558 27.01 35.29 18.60
N SER A 559 27.33 34.76 19.78
CA SER A 559 28.63 34.17 20.05
C SER A 559 28.72 32.73 19.56
N CYS A 560 27.59 32.09 19.29
CA CYS A 560 27.52 30.66 18.98
C CYS A 560 27.89 30.37 17.52
N VAL A 561 28.78 29.38 17.35
CA VAL A 561 29.36 28.95 16.07
C VAL A 561 29.02 27.50 15.72
N GLY A 562 28.48 26.73 16.67
CA GLY A 562 27.97 25.40 16.41
C GLY A 562 27.32 24.75 17.61
N PHE A 563 26.63 23.63 17.37
CA PHE A 563 25.87 22.90 18.37
C PHE A 563 25.75 21.40 18.05
N GLN A 564 25.40 20.60 19.06
CA GLN A 564 24.97 19.20 18.92
C GLN A 564 24.03 18.82 20.10
N SER A 565 23.32 17.70 19.96
CA SER A 565 22.68 17.02 21.09
C SER A 565 23.68 16.18 21.87
N ASP A 566 23.41 15.90 23.16
CA ASP A 566 24.25 15.01 23.96
C ASP A 566 23.81 13.55 23.83
N ASP A 567 24.60 12.75 23.11
CA ASP A 567 24.31 11.32 22.92
C ASP A 567 24.37 10.52 24.23
N LEU A 568 25.17 10.93 25.21
CA LEU A 568 25.24 10.25 26.52
C LEU A 568 23.93 10.36 27.30
N LEU A 569 23.07 11.30 26.91
CA LEU A 569 21.73 11.51 27.44
C LEU A 569 20.66 11.09 26.42
N ASN A 570 20.92 10.04 25.63
CA ASN A 570 20.03 9.51 24.59
C ASN A 570 19.71 10.56 23.50
N ALA A 571 20.72 11.31 23.06
CA ALA A 571 20.61 12.40 22.10
C ALA A 571 19.61 13.51 22.54
N THR A 572 19.63 13.84 23.83
CA THR A 572 18.90 14.98 24.41
C THR A 572 19.89 15.94 25.05
N ALA A 573 19.43 17.11 25.52
CA ALA A 573 20.31 18.16 26.04
C ALA A 573 21.17 18.80 24.93
N CYS A 574 21.87 19.90 25.22
CA CYS A 574 22.59 20.69 24.21
C CYS A 574 24.04 20.93 24.58
N SER A 575 24.95 20.72 23.63
CA SER A 575 26.31 21.25 23.69
C SER A 575 26.46 22.35 22.64
N LEU A 576 26.91 23.53 23.07
CA LEU A 576 27.04 24.75 22.27
C LEU A 576 28.50 25.20 22.28
N TRP A 577 29.01 25.67 21.14
CA TRP A 577 30.35 26.25 21.02
C TRP A 577 30.26 27.73 20.68
N SER A 578 31.11 28.54 21.31
CA SER A 578 31.17 30.00 21.12
C SER A 578 32.59 30.48 20.86
N GLY A 579 32.77 31.57 20.12
CA GLY A 579 34.10 32.18 19.92
C GLY A 579 34.66 32.08 18.49
N SER A 580 35.95 31.75 18.33
CA SER A 580 36.65 31.81 17.05
C SER A 580 36.29 30.65 16.09
N ASN A 581 36.08 30.98 14.81
CA ASN A 581 35.59 30.12 13.72
C ASN A 581 36.62 29.06 13.22
N SER A 582 37.15 28.20 14.11
CA SER A 582 38.12 27.14 13.76
C SER A 582 37.57 25.74 14.05
N PHE A 583 37.13 25.05 12.99
CA PHE A 583 36.69 23.64 13.02
C PHE A 583 37.61 22.78 12.16
N LEU A 584 38.05 21.65 12.72
CA LEU A 584 38.93 20.70 12.05
C LEU A 584 38.10 19.54 11.47
N VAL A 585 38.10 19.42 10.14
CA VAL A 585 37.35 18.40 9.40
C VAL A 585 38.22 17.16 9.16
N TYR A 586 37.68 15.96 9.37
CA TYR A 586 38.33 14.69 9.02
C TYR A 586 37.77 14.12 7.71
N PRO A 587 38.59 13.95 6.64
CA PRO A 587 38.08 13.47 5.35
C PRO A 587 37.81 11.96 5.26
N HIS A 588 38.35 11.12 6.16
CA HIS A 588 38.25 9.65 6.04
C HIS A 588 38.35 8.96 7.41
N GLU A 589 37.24 8.45 7.94
CA GLU A 589 37.02 7.04 8.38
C GLU A 589 35.78 6.91 9.31
N PRO A 590 34.90 5.91 9.14
CA PRO A 590 33.66 5.76 9.93
C PRO A 590 33.83 5.08 11.30
N TYR A 591 35.07 4.76 11.73
CA TYR A 591 35.32 3.81 12.82
C TYR A 591 35.97 4.39 14.08
N SER A 592 36.10 5.72 14.23
CA SER A 592 36.50 6.30 15.52
C SER A 592 35.26 6.67 16.35
N LEU A 593 35.22 6.27 17.62
CA LEU A 593 34.17 6.62 18.59
C LEU A 593 33.98 8.15 18.78
N ASP A 594 34.92 8.92 18.25
CA ASP A 594 35.01 10.38 18.28
C ASP A 594 34.70 11.04 16.90
N SER A 595 34.25 10.29 15.89
CA SER A 595 33.89 10.86 14.58
C SER A 595 32.45 11.40 14.51
N ARG A 596 31.98 12.05 15.59
CA ARG A 596 30.57 12.46 15.72
C ARG A 596 30.26 13.76 14.98
N SER A 597 29.11 13.79 14.32
CA SER A 597 28.65 14.93 13.55
C SER A 597 28.21 16.09 14.46
N LYS A 598 28.56 17.30 14.05
CA LYS A 598 28.24 18.56 14.74
C LYS A 598 27.64 19.53 13.73
N TYR A 599 26.70 20.37 14.16
CA TYR A 599 26.20 21.46 13.33
C TYR A 599 27.12 22.67 13.47
N VAL A 600 27.69 23.11 12.36
CA VAL A 600 28.68 24.20 12.31
C VAL A 600 28.23 25.27 11.34
N ILE A 601 28.38 26.55 11.72
CA ILE A 601 27.92 27.68 10.91
C ILE A 601 28.68 27.75 9.58
N SER A 602 27.98 28.00 8.47
CA SER A 602 28.47 27.93 7.09
C SER A 602 29.51 28.99 6.74
N SER A 603 29.56 30.11 7.48
CA SER A 603 30.55 31.17 7.35
C SER A 603 31.96 30.79 7.88
N LEU A 604 32.28 29.49 7.99
CA LEU A 604 33.51 29.00 8.59
C LEU A 604 34.67 28.91 7.59
N ASN A 605 35.88 29.23 8.04
CA ASN A 605 37.11 28.90 7.32
C ASN A 605 37.49 27.43 7.62
N LEU A 606 37.12 26.50 6.73
CA LEU A 606 37.45 25.08 6.86
C LEU A 606 38.95 24.86 6.61
N ILE A 607 39.69 24.42 7.64
CA ILE A 607 41.13 24.12 7.55
C ILE A 607 41.31 22.64 7.21
N ASN A 608 41.62 22.33 5.95
CA ASN A 608 41.94 20.97 5.53
C ASN A 608 43.34 20.55 6.00
N SER A 609 43.45 19.49 6.79
CA SER A 609 44.75 18.93 7.18
C SER A 609 45.38 18.14 6.02
N ARG A 610 46.03 18.84 5.08
CA ARG A 610 47.10 18.23 4.27
C ARG A 610 48.43 18.85 4.65
N THR A 611 49.18 18.03 5.38
CA THR A 611 50.57 18.17 5.84
C THR A 611 51.49 18.91 4.86
N GLY A 612 52.24 19.87 5.39
CA GLY A 612 53.12 20.74 4.62
C GLY A 612 54.45 20.13 4.18
N LYS A 613 55.15 20.88 3.31
CA LYS A 613 56.61 20.90 3.21
C LYS A 613 57.09 22.30 2.77
N LYS A 614 58.16 22.72 3.43
CA LYS A 614 58.76 24.07 3.47
C LYS A 614 59.46 24.49 2.17
N THR A 615 59.32 25.77 1.82
CA THR A 615 60.26 26.71 1.17
C THR A 615 61.46 26.19 0.33
N ARG A 616 61.57 26.62 -0.95
CA ARG A 616 62.77 27.31 -1.49
C ARG A 616 62.52 28.03 -2.84
N LYS A 617 63.24 29.13 -3.04
CA LYS A 617 63.17 30.17 -4.11
C LYS A 617 63.72 29.74 -5.50
N ASN A 618 63.25 30.46 -6.54
CA ASN A 618 63.82 30.74 -7.89
C ASN A 618 63.94 29.50 -8.83
N MET A 619 63.66 29.51 -10.16
CA MET A 619 64.12 30.37 -11.25
C MET A 619 63.44 29.96 -12.60
N LYS A 620 63.63 30.74 -13.68
CA LYS A 620 62.88 30.76 -14.97
C LYS A 620 63.37 29.79 -16.08
N TRP A 621 62.41 29.39 -16.94
CA TRP A 621 62.39 29.25 -18.43
C TRP A 621 63.25 28.22 -19.20
N ILE A 622 62.73 27.84 -20.39
CA ILE A 622 63.32 27.11 -21.57
C ILE A 622 62.95 25.59 -21.57
N SER A 623 62.43 24.90 -22.61
CA SER A 623 62.14 25.13 -24.05
C SER A 623 61.21 24.03 -24.58
N ILE A 624 60.38 24.38 -25.58
CA ILE A 624 59.59 23.53 -26.50
C ILE A 624 60.58 22.74 -27.41
N TRP A 625 60.36 21.45 -27.76
CA TRP A 625 59.83 20.87 -29.02
C TRP A 625 60.10 19.34 -28.93
N THR A 626 59.19 18.36 -28.99
CA THR A 626 58.28 17.83 -30.04
C THR A 626 57.47 16.68 -29.37
N PRO A 627 56.22 16.29 -29.75
CA PRO A 627 55.86 15.84 -31.11
C PRO A 627 54.42 16.14 -31.60
N ILE A 628 54.29 16.60 -32.84
CA ILE A 628 53.02 16.71 -33.59
C ILE A 628 52.69 15.39 -34.36
N GLY A 629 53.54 14.36 -34.27
CA GLY A 629 53.38 13.12 -35.05
C GLY A 629 52.42 12.05 -34.48
N VAL A 630 52.04 12.13 -33.20
CA VAL A 630 51.34 11.02 -32.51
C VAL A 630 49.88 11.36 -32.16
N SER A 631 49.53 12.64 -32.04
CA SER A 631 48.19 13.07 -31.60
C SER A 631 47.13 12.92 -32.68
N VAL A 632 47.46 13.17 -33.95
CA VAL A 632 46.47 13.15 -35.05
C VAL A 632 45.93 11.74 -35.35
N PRO A 633 46.75 10.69 -35.47
CA PRO A 633 46.25 9.33 -35.73
C PRO A 633 45.39 8.77 -34.59
N LEU A 634 45.75 9.10 -33.34
CA LEU A 634 45.01 8.67 -32.14
C LEU A 634 43.61 9.30 -32.07
N VAL A 635 43.47 10.56 -32.48
CA VAL A 635 42.17 11.24 -32.55
C VAL A 635 41.30 10.61 -33.64
N PHE A 636 41.85 10.31 -34.82
CA PHE A 636 41.09 9.64 -35.89
C PHE A 636 40.68 8.21 -35.51
N LEU A 637 41.53 7.45 -34.83
CA LEU A 637 41.20 6.13 -34.29
C LEU A 637 40.12 6.20 -33.20
N CYS A 638 40.18 7.20 -32.30
CA CYS A 638 39.15 7.42 -31.30
C CYS A 638 37.81 7.80 -31.94
N LEU A 639 37.80 8.70 -32.93
CA LEU A 639 36.58 9.08 -33.65
C LEU A 639 35.98 7.91 -34.44
N TRP A 640 36.82 7.09 -35.07
CA TRP A 640 36.38 5.88 -35.76
C TRP A 640 35.80 4.85 -34.78
N TYR A 641 36.45 4.65 -33.62
CA TYR A 641 35.97 3.76 -32.56
C TYR A 641 34.64 4.23 -31.96
N VAL A 642 34.49 5.53 -31.69
CA VAL A 642 33.23 6.12 -31.20
C VAL A 642 32.11 5.97 -32.25
N LYS A 643 32.40 6.23 -33.53
CA LYS A 643 31.42 6.08 -34.61
C LYS A 643 31.00 4.62 -34.82
N LYS A 644 31.95 3.67 -34.73
CA LYS A 644 31.67 2.23 -34.81
C LYS A 644 30.84 1.76 -33.61
N ARG A 645 31.19 2.18 -32.39
CA ARG A 645 30.44 1.88 -31.16
C ARG A 645 29.01 2.41 -31.20
N ASN A 646 28.80 3.62 -31.72
CA ASN A 646 27.45 4.20 -31.87
C ASN A 646 26.61 3.42 -32.91
N ARG A 647 27.20 2.99 -34.02
CA ARG A 647 26.50 2.21 -35.05
C ARG A 647 26.07 0.83 -34.56
N THR A 648 26.94 0.15 -33.80
CA THR A 648 26.61 -1.16 -33.19
C THR A 648 25.58 -1.04 -32.06
N ARG A 649 25.56 0.11 -31.35
CA ARG A 649 24.52 0.42 -30.36
C ARG A 649 23.14 0.57 -31.01
N GLU A 650 23.05 1.29 -32.14
CA GLU A 650 21.79 1.46 -32.88
C GLU A 650 21.22 0.15 -33.44
N GLU A 651 22.08 -0.77 -33.92
CA GLU A 651 21.65 -2.10 -34.38
C GLU A 651 21.21 -3.02 -33.22
N ASN A 652 21.91 -2.97 -32.09
CA ASN A 652 21.50 -3.70 -30.88
C ASN A 652 20.18 -3.17 -30.30
N ASP A 653 19.96 -1.85 -30.35
CA ASP A 653 18.70 -1.24 -29.92
C ASP A 653 17.54 -1.58 -30.87
N ARG A 654 17.78 -1.77 -32.17
CA ARG A 654 16.79 -2.34 -33.11
C ARG A 654 16.43 -3.79 -32.74
N ARG A 655 17.42 -4.65 -32.55
CA ARG A 655 17.20 -6.07 -32.20
C ARG A 655 16.45 -6.24 -30.87
N LYS A 656 16.75 -5.40 -29.87
CA LYS A 656 16.01 -5.38 -28.60
C LYS A 656 14.55 -4.95 -28.76
N ARG A 657 14.24 -4.00 -29.67
CA ARG A 657 12.86 -3.59 -29.97
C ARG A 657 12.06 -4.71 -30.61
N ASP A 658 12.64 -5.39 -31.60
CA ASP A 658 11.97 -6.50 -32.29
C ASP A 658 11.74 -7.68 -31.34
N GLN A 659 12.71 -7.96 -30.46
CA GLN A 659 12.60 -9.00 -29.43
C GLN A 659 11.53 -8.67 -28.37
N TYR A 660 11.49 -7.42 -27.87
CA TYR A 660 10.47 -6.97 -26.91
C TYR A 660 9.06 -6.98 -27.50
N PHE A 661 8.92 -6.64 -28.78
CA PHE A 661 7.64 -6.73 -29.48
C PHE A 661 7.17 -8.18 -29.62
N LEU A 662 8.07 -9.10 -30.00
CA LEU A 662 7.78 -10.54 -30.08
C LEU A 662 7.34 -11.11 -28.71
N GLU A 663 7.97 -10.63 -27.64
CA GLU A 663 7.66 -11.01 -26.25
C GLU A 663 6.32 -10.42 -25.77
N LEU A 664 5.98 -9.20 -26.20
CA LEU A 664 4.68 -8.57 -25.94
C LEU A 664 3.53 -9.30 -26.66
N THR A 665 3.79 -9.82 -27.88
CA THR A 665 2.87 -10.69 -28.62
C THR A 665 2.87 -12.15 -28.15
N ALA A 666 3.82 -12.57 -27.31
CA ALA A 666 3.93 -13.93 -26.77
C ALA A 666 3.34 -14.12 -25.35
N SER A 667 2.91 -13.02 -24.71
CA SER A 667 2.20 -13.02 -23.42
C SER A 667 0.91 -13.88 -23.51
N GLU A 668 0.58 -14.61 -22.45
CA GLU A 668 -0.56 -15.56 -22.43
C GLU A 668 -1.90 -14.94 -22.86
N SER A 669 -2.13 -13.63 -22.70
CA SER A 669 -3.33 -12.95 -23.22
C SER A 669 -3.43 -12.88 -24.75
N PHE A 670 -2.32 -13.09 -25.46
CA PHE A 670 -2.22 -13.08 -26.92
C PHE A 670 -2.23 -14.51 -27.51
N LYS A 671 -2.01 -15.56 -26.69
CA LYS A 671 -2.06 -16.97 -27.15
C LYS A 671 -3.48 -17.39 -27.56
N ASP A 672 -4.51 -16.82 -26.93
CA ASP A 672 -5.92 -17.01 -27.34
C ASP A 672 -6.24 -16.38 -28.71
N VAL A 673 -5.39 -15.50 -29.22
CA VAL A 673 -5.55 -14.89 -30.56
C VAL A 673 -5.02 -15.81 -31.66
N HIS A 674 -3.95 -16.56 -31.40
CA HIS A 674 -3.30 -17.38 -32.42
C HIS A 674 -4.02 -18.73 -32.70
N GLN A 675 -4.96 -19.16 -31.84
CA GLN A 675 -5.81 -20.33 -32.11
C GLN A 675 -6.96 -20.04 -33.08
N LEU A 676 -7.20 -18.78 -33.47
CA LEU A 676 -8.33 -18.39 -34.31
C LEU A 676 -7.94 -17.74 -35.65
N GLU A 677 -6.65 -17.71 -36.00
CA GLU A 677 -6.14 -17.12 -37.25
C GLU A 677 -5.94 -18.11 -38.40
N SER A 678 -6.34 -19.38 -38.27
CA SER A 678 -6.30 -20.30 -39.41
C SER A 678 -7.33 -20.00 -40.51
N ASN A 679 -8.31 -19.11 -40.27
CA ASN A 679 -9.46 -18.89 -41.17
C ASN A 679 -9.82 -17.42 -41.49
N ALA A 680 -8.86 -16.49 -41.55
CA ALA A 680 -9.14 -15.15 -42.10
C ALA A 680 -7.90 -14.53 -42.77
N ARG A 681 -7.70 -14.82 -44.06
CA ARG A 681 -6.79 -14.04 -44.92
C ARG A 681 -7.48 -12.72 -45.30
N ASN A 682 -6.82 -11.59 -44.99
CA ASN A 682 -7.08 -10.20 -45.41
C ASN A 682 -7.66 -9.21 -44.37
N GLY A 683 -6.98 -8.98 -43.25
CA GLY A 683 -7.22 -7.82 -42.36
C GLY A 683 -5.95 -7.00 -42.14
N LYS A 684 -5.99 -5.68 -42.37
CA LYS A 684 -4.82 -4.77 -42.40
C LYS A 684 -4.06 -4.71 -41.07
N ASP A 685 -2.74 -4.87 -41.16
CA ASP A 685 -1.80 -4.89 -40.04
C ASP A 685 -1.75 -3.58 -39.23
N LEU A 686 -1.59 -3.71 -37.91
CA LEU A 686 -1.38 -2.61 -36.97
C LEU A 686 -0.02 -1.95 -37.26
N LEU A 687 0.01 -0.64 -37.54
CA LEU A 687 1.24 0.04 -37.97
C LEU A 687 2.11 0.43 -36.76
N LEU A 688 3.36 -0.01 -36.75
CA LEU A 688 4.37 0.44 -35.78
C LEU A 688 5.06 1.69 -36.31
N PHE A 689 4.84 2.83 -35.67
CA PHE A 689 5.46 4.10 -36.03
C PHE A 689 6.81 4.27 -35.31
N SER A 690 7.80 4.82 -36.01
CA SER A 690 9.08 5.18 -35.39
C SER A 690 8.96 6.47 -34.59
N PHE A 691 9.67 6.57 -33.46
CA PHE A 691 9.68 7.78 -32.63
C PHE A 691 10.11 9.02 -33.43
N ALA A 692 11.09 8.88 -34.33
CA ALA A 692 11.53 9.96 -35.22
C ALA A 692 10.41 10.44 -36.16
N SER A 693 9.61 9.52 -36.70
CA SER A 693 8.45 9.86 -37.54
C SER A 693 7.39 10.62 -36.75
N ILE A 694 7.16 10.23 -35.49
CA ILE A 694 6.20 10.92 -34.61
C ILE A 694 6.70 12.30 -34.18
N MET A 695 7.97 12.44 -33.83
CA MET A 695 8.59 13.75 -33.54
C MET A 695 8.48 14.68 -34.75
N ALA A 696 8.82 14.20 -35.94
CA ALA A 696 8.70 15.00 -37.17
C ALA A 696 7.24 15.39 -37.44
N ALA A 697 6.29 14.47 -37.27
CA ALA A 697 4.87 14.72 -37.50
C ALA A 697 4.27 15.73 -36.51
N THR A 698 4.81 15.82 -35.29
CA THR A 698 4.29 16.68 -34.21
C THR A 698 5.10 17.96 -34.00
N GLY A 699 6.16 18.20 -34.79
CA GLY A 699 7.06 19.33 -34.57
C GLY A 699 7.77 19.25 -33.22
N ASP A 700 8.31 18.08 -32.89
CA ASP A 700 8.92 17.75 -31.59
C ASP A 700 7.97 17.97 -30.40
N PHE A 701 6.73 17.47 -30.54
CA PHE A 701 5.66 17.64 -29.55
C PHE A 701 5.41 19.12 -29.17
N SER A 702 5.48 20.01 -30.16
CA SER A 702 5.22 21.44 -29.97
C SER A 702 3.89 21.69 -29.25
N VAL A 703 3.88 22.70 -28.37
CA VAL A 703 2.68 23.12 -27.63
C VAL A 703 1.56 23.56 -28.58
N GLU A 704 1.90 24.10 -29.75
CA GLU A 704 0.93 24.49 -30.79
C GLU A 704 0.15 23.30 -31.34
N ASN A 705 0.76 22.12 -31.34
CA ASN A 705 0.14 20.88 -31.79
C ASN A 705 -0.60 20.16 -30.66
N LYS A 706 -0.61 20.68 -29.42
CA LYS A 706 -1.30 20.03 -28.31
C LYS A 706 -2.82 20.22 -28.44
N LEU A 707 -3.54 19.12 -28.61
CA LEU A 707 -5.01 19.10 -28.71
C LEU A 707 -5.69 19.17 -27.34
N GLY A 708 -5.05 18.57 -26.33
CA GLY A 708 -5.58 18.51 -24.97
C GLY A 708 -4.71 17.63 -24.06
N GLN A 709 -5.10 17.52 -22.80
CA GLN A 709 -4.45 16.63 -21.82
C GLN A 709 -5.50 16.09 -20.87
N GLY A 710 -5.62 14.76 -20.80
CA GLY A 710 -6.47 14.05 -19.83
C GLY A 710 -5.63 13.30 -18.79
N GLY A 711 -6.28 12.48 -17.97
CA GLY A 711 -5.62 11.63 -16.95
C GLY A 711 -4.58 10.65 -17.53
N PHE A 712 -4.69 10.33 -18.81
CA PHE A 712 -3.83 9.36 -19.51
C PHE A 712 -2.65 9.99 -20.26
N GLY A 713 -2.50 11.32 -20.21
CA GLY A 713 -1.41 12.05 -20.85
C GLY A 713 -1.85 13.04 -21.93
N PRO A 714 -0.91 13.81 -22.49
CA PRO A 714 -1.20 14.78 -23.54
C PRO A 714 -1.50 14.13 -24.90
N VAL A 715 -2.42 14.74 -25.63
CA VAL A 715 -2.77 14.37 -27.01
C VAL A 715 -2.29 15.46 -27.96
N TYR A 716 -1.60 15.08 -29.02
CA TYR A 716 -1.05 15.99 -30.03
C TYR A 716 -1.66 15.74 -31.40
N LYS A 717 -1.87 16.79 -32.18
CA LYS A 717 -2.09 16.71 -33.62
C LYS A 717 -0.75 16.44 -34.27
N GLY A 718 -0.74 15.55 -35.25
CA GLY A 718 0.42 15.34 -36.11
C GLY A 718 0.02 15.21 -37.57
N LYS A 719 0.97 15.48 -38.45
CA LYS A 719 0.81 15.26 -39.89
C LYS A 719 1.90 14.32 -40.38
N LEU A 720 1.51 13.14 -40.85
CA LEU A 720 2.43 12.15 -41.40
C LEU A 720 3.03 12.64 -42.72
N SER A 721 4.13 12.02 -43.15
CA SER A 721 4.84 12.37 -44.40
C SER A 721 4.01 12.18 -45.66
N ASP A 722 2.97 11.36 -45.60
CA ASP A 722 1.98 11.16 -46.67
C ASP A 722 0.82 12.16 -46.62
N GLY A 723 0.87 13.14 -45.71
CA GLY A 723 -0.12 14.19 -45.56
C GLY A 723 -1.31 13.85 -44.65
N ARG A 724 -1.42 12.60 -44.17
CA ARG A 724 -2.51 12.20 -43.26
C ARG A 724 -2.40 12.89 -41.90
N GLU A 725 -3.50 13.49 -41.45
CA GLU A 725 -3.60 14.04 -40.10
C GLU A 725 -3.92 12.92 -39.09
N ILE A 726 -3.24 12.94 -37.96
CA ILE A 726 -3.33 11.94 -36.90
C ILE A 726 -3.40 12.60 -35.53
N ALA A 727 -3.98 11.90 -34.56
CA ALA A 727 -3.93 12.27 -33.16
C ALA A 727 -3.01 11.30 -32.41
N ILE A 728 -2.02 11.81 -31.67
CA ILE A 728 -1.05 11.03 -30.93
C ILE A 728 -1.34 11.20 -29.45
N LYS A 729 -1.87 10.16 -28.81
CA LYS A 729 -2.00 10.07 -27.36
C LYS A 729 -0.66 9.59 -26.81
N ARG A 730 0.14 10.52 -26.29
CA ARG A 730 1.40 10.20 -25.62
C ARG A 730 1.10 9.84 -24.18
N LEU A 731 1.30 8.58 -23.84
CA LEU A 731 0.92 8.09 -22.52
C LEU A 731 1.86 8.67 -21.45
N SER A 732 1.27 9.09 -20.34
CA SER A 732 2.04 9.68 -19.24
C SER A 732 3.02 8.66 -18.63
N ARG A 733 4.28 9.08 -18.48
CA ARG A 733 5.35 8.31 -17.82
C ARG A 733 5.08 8.02 -16.34
N THR A 734 4.16 8.77 -15.71
CA THR A 734 3.85 8.72 -14.27
C THR A 734 2.66 7.83 -13.91
N SER A 735 1.97 7.23 -14.90
CA SER A 735 0.80 6.38 -14.66
C SER A 735 1.19 4.89 -14.60
N GLY A 736 1.19 4.26 -13.41
CA GLY A 736 1.35 2.80 -13.29
C GLY A 736 0.23 2.00 -13.98
N GLN A 737 -0.88 2.69 -14.28
CA GLN A 737 -2.03 2.24 -15.05
C GLN A 737 -1.78 2.18 -16.57
N GLY A 738 -0.87 3.01 -17.08
CA GLY A 738 -0.70 3.26 -18.51
C GLY A 738 -0.30 2.03 -19.32
N LEU A 739 0.37 1.01 -18.74
CA LEU A 739 0.73 -0.21 -19.49
C LEU A 739 -0.46 -1.16 -19.68
N VAL A 740 -1.32 -1.30 -18.67
CA VAL A 740 -2.52 -2.17 -18.77
C VAL A 740 -3.54 -1.51 -19.69
N GLU A 741 -3.73 -0.21 -19.57
CA GLU A 741 -4.62 0.58 -20.44
C GLU A 741 -4.07 0.66 -21.87
N PHE A 742 -2.76 0.83 -22.05
CA PHE A 742 -2.12 0.72 -23.36
C PHE A 742 -2.34 -0.65 -23.99
N LYS A 743 -2.17 -1.73 -23.20
CA LYS A 743 -2.43 -3.10 -23.67
C LYS A 743 -3.91 -3.28 -24.01
N ASN A 744 -4.83 -2.79 -23.19
CA ASN A 744 -6.27 -2.88 -23.45
C ASN A 744 -6.65 -2.12 -24.72
N GLU A 745 -6.25 -0.85 -24.84
CA GLU A 745 -6.48 -0.04 -26.04
C GLU A 745 -5.89 -0.77 -27.25
N LEU A 746 -4.61 -1.20 -27.20
CA LEU A 746 -3.90 -1.89 -28.30
C LEU A 746 -4.56 -3.22 -28.71
N ILE A 747 -4.99 -4.05 -27.76
CA ILE A 747 -5.68 -5.33 -28.02
C ILE A 747 -7.04 -5.09 -28.69
N LEU A 748 -7.76 -4.05 -28.25
CA LEU A 748 -9.06 -3.69 -28.81
C LEU A 748 -8.94 -3.07 -30.21
N VAL A 749 -7.83 -2.38 -30.53
CA VAL A 749 -7.52 -1.86 -31.89
C VAL A 749 -7.56 -2.96 -32.94
N ALA A 750 -7.02 -4.14 -32.63
CA ALA A 750 -6.94 -5.24 -33.59
C ALA A 750 -8.32 -5.85 -33.91
N LYS A 751 -9.35 -5.52 -33.13
CA LYS A 751 -10.61 -6.28 -33.12
C LYS A 751 -11.88 -5.43 -33.26
N LEU A 752 -11.82 -4.13 -32.99
CA LEU A 752 -12.98 -3.23 -33.08
C LEU A 752 -12.90 -2.33 -34.31
N GLN A 753 -13.91 -2.42 -35.18
CA GLN A 753 -14.07 -1.56 -36.35
C GLN A 753 -15.55 -1.23 -36.54
N HIS A 754 -15.89 0.05 -36.38
CA HIS A 754 -17.25 0.54 -36.53
C HIS A 754 -17.23 2.04 -36.83
N THR A 755 -18.26 2.55 -37.53
CA THR A 755 -18.36 3.97 -37.91
C THR A 755 -18.43 4.91 -36.70
N ASN A 756 -19.08 4.45 -35.62
CA ASN A 756 -19.23 5.20 -34.36
C ASN A 756 -18.19 4.86 -33.28
N LEU A 757 -17.05 4.26 -33.65
CA LEU A 757 -15.91 4.06 -32.75
C LEU A 757 -14.68 4.75 -33.33
N VAL A 758 -13.88 5.42 -32.50
CA VAL A 758 -12.63 6.06 -32.96
C VAL A 758 -11.63 4.99 -33.35
N ARG A 759 -11.12 5.08 -34.58
CA ARG A 759 -10.16 4.11 -35.09
C ARG A 759 -8.76 4.43 -34.61
N VAL A 760 -8.09 3.41 -34.08
CA VAL A 760 -6.65 3.47 -33.79
C VAL A 760 -5.88 2.95 -35.00
N LEU A 761 -4.89 3.71 -35.44
CA LEU A 761 -4.09 3.45 -36.63
C LEU A 761 -2.83 2.63 -36.31
N GLY A 762 -2.32 2.75 -35.08
CA GLY A 762 -1.09 2.08 -34.69
C GLY A 762 -0.54 2.53 -33.35
N CYS A 763 0.70 2.14 -33.05
CA CYS A 763 1.41 2.54 -31.84
C CYS A 763 2.87 2.90 -32.13
N CYS A 764 3.50 3.60 -31.19
CA CYS A 764 4.94 3.85 -31.16
C CYS A 764 5.47 3.46 -29.77
N ILE A 765 6.51 2.63 -29.74
CA ILE A 765 7.18 2.18 -28.52
C ILE A 765 8.67 2.47 -28.67
N HIS A 766 9.23 3.35 -27.84
CA HIS A 766 10.64 3.71 -27.87
C HIS A 766 11.19 3.95 -26.46
N GLY A 767 11.97 3.00 -25.94
CA GLY A 767 12.41 3.04 -24.55
C GLY A 767 11.21 3.00 -23.61
N GLU A 768 11.05 4.01 -22.76
CA GLU A 768 9.91 4.16 -21.86
C GLU A 768 8.69 4.82 -22.53
N GLU A 769 8.86 5.48 -23.67
CA GLU A 769 7.81 6.21 -24.39
C GLU A 769 6.85 5.24 -25.07
N LYS A 770 5.56 5.38 -24.75
CA LYS A 770 4.45 4.61 -25.34
C LYS A 770 3.42 5.56 -25.87
N MET A 771 3.07 5.43 -27.14
CA MET A 771 2.14 6.33 -27.81
C MET A 771 1.15 5.52 -28.65
N LEU A 772 -0.10 5.96 -28.64
CA LEU A 772 -1.16 5.43 -29.50
C LEU A 772 -1.52 6.48 -30.54
N ILE A 773 -1.63 6.02 -31.79
CA ILE A 773 -1.89 6.87 -32.95
C ILE A 773 -3.32 6.60 -33.40
N TYR A 774 -4.14 7.63 -33.37
CA TYR A 774 -5.55 7.63 -33.72
C TYR A 774 -5.78 8.40 -35.02
N GLU A 775 -6.92 8.14 -35.65
CA GLU A 775 -7.45 9.09 -36.63
C GLU A 775 -7.74 10.44 -35.96
N TYR A 776 -7.45 11.54 -36.67
CA TYR A 776 -7.69 12.86 -36.14
C TYR A 776 -9.19 13.20 -36.20
N MET A 777 -9.72 13.73 -35.10
CA MET A 777 -11.11 14.14 -34.96
C MET A 777 -11.18 15.68 -34.91
N PRO A 778 -11.57 16.37 -36.00
CA PRO A 778 -11.43 17.82 -36.12
C PRO A 778 -12.42 18.58 -35.22
N ASN A 779 -13.61 18.02 -34.98
CA ASN A 779 -14.62 18.61 -34.12
C ASN A 779 -14.51 18.15 -32.65
N LYS A 780 -13.30 17.77 -32.18
CA LYS A 780 -13.00 17.51 -30.75
C LYS A 780 -14.03 16.60 -30.07
N SER A 781 -14.31 16.82 -28.78
CA SER A 781 -15.23 16.05 -27.95
C SER A 781 -16.60 16.72 -27.83
N LEU A 782 -17.65 15.94 -27.54
CA LEU A 782 -19.01 16.44 -27.37
C LEU A 782 -19.12 17.47 -26.25
N ASP A 783 -18.41 17.28 -25.15
CA ASP A 783 -18.43 18.20 -24.00
C ASP A 783 -17.91 19.62 -24.33
N PHE A 784 -17.07 19.74 -25.36
CA PHE A 784 -16.56 21.01 -25.87
C PHE A 784 -17.68 21.88 -26.46
N PHE A 785 -18.72 21.26 -27.03
CA PHE A 785 -19.89 21.96 -27.56
C PHE A 785 -21.01 22.02 -26.53
N LEU A 786 -21.31 20.88 -25.90
CA LEU A 786 -22.52 20.68 -25.11
C LEU A 786 -22.56 21.53 -23.84
N PHE A 787 -21.42 21.99 -23.31
CA PHE A 787 -21.37 22.74 -22.05
C PHE A 787 -20.79 24.15 -22.18
N ASP A 788 -20.47 24.59 -23.41
CA ASP A 788 -20.02 25.95 -23.70
C ASP A 788 -21.20 26.75 -24.27
N GLU A 789 -21.67 27.76 -23.54
CA GLU A 789 -22.83 28.59 -23.93
C GLU A 789 -22.71 29.19 -25.34
N SER A 790 -21.48 29.48 -25.81
CA SER A 790 -21.26 30.04 -27.14
C SER A 790 -21.35 29.00 -28.26
N ARG A 791 -21.17 27.71 -27.94
CA ARG A 791 -21.09 26.60 -28.91
C ARG A 791 -22.30 25.68 -28.86
N LYS A 792 -23.06 25.66 -27.77
CA LYS A 792 -24.29 24.85 -27.62
C LYS A 792 -25.28 25.07 -28.76
N VAL A 793 -25.34 26.30 -29.29
CA VAL A 793 -26.17 26.69 -30.44
C VAL A 793 -25.79 25.96 -31.74
N GLU A 794 -24.58 25.40 -31.82
CA GLU A 794 -24.14 24.57 -32.95
C GLU A 794 -24.73 23.14 -32.89
N LEU A 795 -25.26 22.74 -31.72
CA LEU A 795 -25.92 21.45 -31.50
C LEU A 795 -27.43 21.64 -31.39
N ASP A 796 -28.09 21.82 -32.55
CA ASP A 796 -29.54 21.77 -32.64
C ASP A 796 -30.11 20.39 -32.28
N TRP A 797 -31.43 20.29 -32.11
CA TRP A 797 -32.06 19.05 -31.68
C TRP A 797 -31.78 17.87 -32.64
N PRO A 798 -31.92 18.02 -33.98
CA PRO A 798 -31.56 16.94 -34.91
C PRO A 798 -30.12 16.44 -34.74
N ARG A 799 -29.14 17.33 -34.55
CA ARG A 799 -27.74 16.93 -34.30
C ARG A 799 -27.58 16.19 -32.98
N ARG A 800 -28.20 16.69 -31.90
CA ARG A 800 -28.16 16.01 -30.59
C ARG A 800 -28.79 14.62 -30.65
N PHE A 801 -29.90 14.48 -31.35
CA PHE A 801 -30.56 13.19 -31.54
C PHE A 801 -29.69 12.22 -32.38
N ASN A 802 -29.08 12.70 -33.48
CA ASN A 802 -28.13 11.90 -34.27
C ASN A 802 -26.91 11.47 -33.43
N ILE A 803 -26.44 12.32 -32.51
CA ILE A 803 -25.37 11.97 -31.58
C ILE A 803 -25.81 10.86 -30.62
N ILE A 804 -27.02 10.95 -30.04
CA ILE A 804 -27.58 9.91 -29.18
C ILE A 804 -27.69 8.59 -29.95
N GLU A 805 -28.27 8.62 -31.16
CA GLU A 805 -28.41 7.44 -32.00
C GLU A 805 -27.05 6.81 -32.32
N GLY A 806 -26.08 7.60 -32.79
CA GLY A 806 -24.77 7.09 -33.16
C GLY A 806 -23.99 6.50 -31.98
N VAL A 807 -24.09 7.09 -30.77
CA VAL A 807 -23.50 6.48 -29.56
C VAL A 807 -24.20 5.17 -29.22
N ALA A 808 -25.53 5.10 -29.34
CA ALA A 808 -26.28 3.88 -29.11
C ALA A 808 -25.86 2.76 -30.09
N GLN A 809 -25.68 3.08 -31.37
CA GLN A 809 -25.18 2.14 -32.39
C GLN A 809 -23.76 1.65 -32.06
N GLY A 810 -22.87 2.56 -31.62
CA GLY A 810 -21.53 2.20 -31.17
C GLY A 810 -21.54 1.23 -29.98
N LEU A 811 -22.40 1.47 -28.98
CA LEU A 811 -22.57 0.56 -27.84
C LEU A 811 -23.19 -0.78 -28.26
N LEU A 812 -24.14 -0.79 -29.19
CA LEU A 812 -24.78 -2.02 -29.67
C LEU A 812 -23.74 -2.90 -30.36
N TYR A 813 -22.85 -2.29 -31.14
CA TYR A 813 -21.71 -2.99 -31.72
C TYR A 813 -20.85 -3.62 -30.62
N LEU A 814 -20.39 -2.86 -29.62
CA LEU A 814 -19.54 -3.37 -28.53
C LEU A 814 -20.19 -4.50 -27.70
N HIS A 815 -21.50 -4.41 -27.44
CA HIS A 815 -22.20 -5.36 -26.58
C HIS A 815 -22.63 -6.65 -27.30
N LYS A 816 -22.89 -6.58 -28.61
CA LYS A 816 -23.59 -7.64 -29.35
C LYS A 816 -22.93 -8.07 -30.65
N TYR A 817 -22.42 -7.14 -31.45
CA TYR A 817 -21.99 -7.44 -32.83
C TYR A 817 -20.47 -7.46 -33.03
N SER A 818 -19.70 -6.95 -32.08
CA SER A 818 -18.26 -7.15 -32.06
C SER A 818 -17.94 -8.62 -31.81
N ARG A 819 -16.80 -9.07 -32.34
CA ARG A 819 -16.33 -10.46 -32.21
C ARG A 819 -16.21 -10.95 -30.76
N MET A 820 -16.00 -10.02 -29.84
CA MET A 820 -16.01 -10.26 -28.40
C MET A 820 -16.90 -9.21 -27.79
N ARG A 821 -17.63 -9.56 -26.73
CA ARG A 821 -18.43 -8.59 -25.97
C ARG A 821 -17.49 -7.69 -25.18
N VAL A 822 -17.60 -6.38 -25.38
CA VAL A 822 -16.74 -5.37 -24.73
C VAL A 822 -17.60 -4.45 -23.87
N ILE A 823 -17.22 -4.29 -22.60
CA ILE A 823 -17.81 -3.32 -21.68
C ILE A 823 -16.84 -2.13 -21.57
N HIS A 824 -17.30 -0.92 -21.87
CA HIS A 824 -16.48 0.29 -21.93
C HIS A 824 -16.12 0.82 -20.54
N ARG A 825 -17.09 0.90 -19.62
CA ARG A 825 -16.96 1.33 -18.20
C ARG A 825 -16.58 2.80 -17.94
N ASP A 826 -16.41 3.62 -18.97
CA ASP A 826 -16.10 5.06 -18.83
C ASP A 826 -16.78 5.88 -19.93
N LEU A 827 -18.06 5.62 -20.18
CA LEU A 827 -18.84 6.35 -21.17
C LEU A 827 -19.34 7.69 -20.59
N LYS A 828 -18.98 8.80 -21.24
CA LYS A 828 -19.26 10.19 -20.82
C LYS A 828 -19.02 11.16 -21.98
N ALA A 829 -19.47 12.40 -21.85
CA ALA A 829 -19.42 13.39 -22.93
C ALA A 829 -18.00 13.71 -23.45
N ASN A 830 -16.96 13.68 -22.60
CA ASN A 830 -15.58 13.94 -23.08
C ASN A 830 -15.03 12.79 -23.95
N ASN A 831 -15.57 11.57 -23.80
CA ASN A 831 -15.11 10.37 -24.50
C ASN A 831 -15.91 10.13 -25.80
N ILE A 832 -16.85 11.02 -26.15
CA ILE A 832 -17.51 11.05 -27.45
C ILE A 832 -16.84 12.10 -28.32
N LEU A 833 -16.08 11.67 -29.34
CA LEU A 833 -15.45 12.57 -30.29
C LEU A 833 -16.34 12.78 -31.52
N LEU A 834 -16.19 13.92 -32.19
CA LEU A 834 -17.00 14.30 -33.35
C LEU A 834 -16.14 14.39 -34.61
N ASP A 835 -16.59 13.72 -35.67
CA ASP A 835 -15.92 13.75 -36.98
C ASP A 835 -16.23 15.06 -37.73
N GLU A 836 -15.70 15.20 -38.96
CA GLU A 836 -15.91 16.37 -39.83
C GLU A 836 -17.39 16.73 -40.06
N ASN A 837 -18.28 15.73 -39.98
CA ASN A 837 -19.72 15.87 -40.23
C ASN A 837 -20.54 15.90 -38.92
N MET A 838 -19.89 16.07 -37.76
CA MET A 838 -20.51 16.04 -36.42
C MET A 838 -21.11 14.67 -36.04
N ASN A 839 -20.65 13.57 -36.66
CA ASN A 839 -21.06 12.23 -36.24
C ASN A 839 -20.28 11.79 -34.99
N PRO A 840 -20.92 11.10 -34.03
CA PRO A 840 -20.27 10.68 -32.80
C PRO A 840 -19.39 9.44 -33.03
N LYS A 841 -18.25 9.43 -32.35
CA LYS A 841 -17.37 8.28 -32.20
C LYS A 841 -16.95 8.08 -30.75
N ILE A 842 -17.21 6.90 -30.21
CA ILE A 842 -16.80 6.52 -28.86
C ILE A 842 -15.27 6.30 -28.84
N SER A 843 -14.61 6.83 -27.82
CA SER A 843 -13.16 6.81 -27.63
C SER A 843 -12.78 6.42 -26.20
N ASP A 844 -11.47 6.23 -25.96
CA ASP A 844 -10.89 5.96 -24.63
C ASP A 844 -11.22 4.59 -24.03
N PHE A 845 -10.73 3.53 -24.70
CA PHE A 845 -10.93 2.14 -24.31
C PHE A 845 -9.94 1.61 -23.25
N GLY A 846 -9.13 2.47 -22.62
CA GLY A 846 -8.15 2.06 -21.60
C GLY A 846 -8.78 1.26 -20.46
N MET A 847 -10.00 1.63 -20.09
CA MET A 847 -10.76 1.03 -18.99
C MET A 847 -11.65 -0.14 -19.44
N ALA A 848 -11.71 -0.45 -20.73
CA ALA A 848 -12.60 -1.46 -21.26
C ALA A 848 -12.22 -2.88 -20.82
N ARG A 849 -13.21 -3.78 -20.79
CA ARG A 849 -13.06 -5.20 -20.47
C ARG A 849 -13.69 -6.06 -21.54
N ILE A 850 -13.02 -7.16 -21.86
CA ILE A 850 -13.47 -8.15 -22.83
C ILE A 850 -14.10 -9.31 -22.06
N PHE A 851 -15.35 -9.63 -22.36
CA PHE A 851 -16.06 -10.80 -21.85
C PHE A 851 -15.85 -12.00 -22.78
N LYS A 852 -15.74 -13.19 -22.19
CA LYS A 852 -15.81 -14.46 -22.92
C LYS A 852 -17.26 -14.71 -23.37
N GLU A 853 -17.48 -15.55 -24.40
CA GLU A 853 -18.81 -15.72 -25.02
C GLU A 853 -19.95 -16.04 -24.03
N ASN A 854 -19.66 -16.74 -22.93
CA ASN A 854 -20.65 -17.14 -21.91
C ASN A 854 -20.76 -16.16 -20.71
N GLU A 855 -19.91 -15.13 -20.64
CA GLU A 855 -19.90 -14.17 -19.53
C GLU A 855 -20.93 -13.06 -19.79
N THR A 856 -21.86 -12.87 -18.85
CA THR A 856 -22.89 -11.82 -18.90
C THR A 856 -22.65 -10.71 -17.89
N GLU A 857 -21.87 -11.01 -16.85
CA GLU A 857 -21.53 -10.14 -15.72
C GLU A 857 -20.16 -10.54 -15.16
N ALA A 858 -19.41 -9.60 -14.61
CA ALA A 858 -18.14 -9.84 -13.94
C ALA A 858 -17.95 -8.90 -12.74
N MET A 859 -17.20 -9.35 -11.74
CA MET A 859 -16.85 -8.54 -10.57
C MET A 859 -15.39 -8.10 -10.62
N THR A 860 -15.10 -6.92 -10.08
CA THR A 860 -13.73 -6.43 -9.93
C THR A 860 -13.52 -5.71 -8.60
N ASN A 861 -12.43 -6.03 -7.92
CA ASN A 861 -12.00 -5.32 -6.71
C ASN A 861 -11.36 -3.96 -7.01
N ARG A 862 -11.34 -3.54 -8.28
CA ARG A 862 -10.75 -2.28 -8.74
C ARG A 862 -11.79 -1.54 -9.57
N VAL A 863 -12.67 -0.81 -8.88
CA VAL A 863 -13.68 0.06 -9.49
C VAL A 863 -12.99 1.28 -10.10
N VAL A 864 -13.20 1.48 -11.39
CA VAL A 864 -12.54 2.54 -12.15
C VAL A 864 -13.55 3.11 -13.15
N GLY A 865 -13.64 4.43 -13.25
CA GLY A 865 -14.60 5.10 -14.12
C GLY A 865 -14.87 6.52 -13.62
N THR A 866 -15.79 7.23 -14.26
CA THR A 866 -16.11 8.61 -13.89
C THR A 866 -17.32 8.69 -12.97
N TYR A 867 -17.13 9.29 -11.79
CA TYR A 867 -18.19 9.54 -10.84
C TYR A 867 -19.35 10.33 -11.46
N GLY A 868 -20.57 9.92 -11.11
CA GLY A 868 -21.81 10.44 -11.71
C GLY A 868 -22.28 9.67 -12.95
N TYR A 869 -21.40 8.94 -13.64
CA TYR A 869 -21.77 8.06 -14.76
C TYR A 869 -21.74 6.58 -14.38
N MET A 870 -21.05 6.20 -13.30
CA MET A 870 -21.00 4.82 -12.83
C MET A 870 -22.36 4.35 -12.31
N SER A 871 -22.77 3.15 -12.71
CA SER A 871 -23.98 2.52 -12.17
C SER A 871 -23.83 2.15 -10.69
N PRO A 872 -24.92 2.08 -9.92
CA PRO A 872 -24.87 1.72 -8.50
C PRO A 872 -24.17 0.40 -8.26
N GLU A 873 -24.56 -0.67 -8.95
CA GLU A 873 -23.99 -2.00 -8.75
C GLU A 873 -22.50 -2.05 -9.12
N TYR A 874 -22.03 -1.18 -10.03
CA TYR A 874 -20.62 -1.09 -10.35
C TYR A 874 -19.83 -0.26 -9.33
N ALA A 875 -20.34 0.91 -8.98
CA ALA A 875 -19.71 1.81 -8.01
C ALA A 875 -19.71 1.22 -6.59
N MET A 876 -20.76 0.44 -6.30
CA MET A 876 -20.94 -0.26 -5.06
C MET A 876 -20.21 -1.60 -5.16
N GLU A 877 -20.74 -2.60 -5.84
CA GLU A 877 -20.31 -3.99 -5.66
C GLU A 877 -19.09 -4.36 -6.52
N GLY A 878 -18.58 -3.43 -7.33
CA GLY A 878 -17.57 -3.72 -8.35
C GLY A 878 -18.10 -4.60 -9.48
N THR A 879 -19.41 -4.79 -9.54
CA THR A 879 -20.12 -5.62 -10.51
C THR A 879 -20.37 -4.82 -11.78
N PHE A 880 -19.88 -5.30 -12.93
CA PHE A 880 -20.11 -4.66 -14.20
C PHE A 880 -20.64 -5.62 -15.26
N SER A 881 -21.48 -5.08 -16.13
CA SER A 881 -22.08 -5.78 -17.26
C SER A 881 -22.41 -4.78 -18.37
N VAL A 882 -23.04 -5.26 -19.45
CA VAL A 882 -23.62 -4.37 -20.47
C VAL A 882 -24.60 -3.35 -19.88
N LYS A 883 -25.27 -3.67 -18.75
CA LYS A 883 -26.23 -2.78 -18.08
C LYS A 883 -25.55 -1.63 -17.33
N SER A 884 -24.26 -1.75 -17.02
CA SER A 884 -23.47 -0.67 -16.43
C SER A 884 -23.22 0.43 -17.45
N ASP A 885 -22.86 0.06 -18.70
CA ASP A 885 -22.71 1.03 -19.80
C ASP A 885 -24.06 1.66 -20.21
N ILE A 886 -25.16 0.90 -20.13
CA ILE A 886 -26.52 1.45 -20.36
C ILE A 886 -26.86 2.55 -19.35
N PHE A 887 -26.50 2.36 -18.07
CA PHE A 887 -26.69 3.39 -17.06
C PHE A 887 -25.88 4.65 -17.38
N SER A 888 -24.59 4.50 -17.67
CA SER A 888 -23.71 5.63 -18.06
C SER A 888 -24.25 6.37 -19.28
N PHE A 889 -24.79 5.62 -20.25
CA PHE A 889 -25.41 6.21 -21.44
C PHE A 889 -26.72 6.94 -21.12
N GLY A 890 -27.54 6.43 -20.20
CA GLY A 890 -28.73 7.14 -19.72
C GLY A 890 -28.40 8.50 -19.11
N VAL A 891 -27.34 8.57 -18.30
CA VAL A 891 -26.82 9.85 -17.76
C VAL A 891 -26.35 10.77 -18.89
N LEU A 892 -25.60 10.23 -19.87
CA LEU A 892 -25.15 11.00 -21.03
C LEU A 892 -26.31 11.54 -21.87
N ILE A 893 -27.38 10.77 -22.08
CA ILE A 893 -28.59 11.26 -22.75
C ILE A 893 -29.19 12.45 -21.98
N LEU A 894 -29.32 12.35 -20.66
CA LEU A 894 -29.83 13.45 -19.84
C LEU A 894 -28.98 14.72 -19.98
N GLU A 895 -27.65 14.59 -20.00
CA GLU A 895 -26.75 15.72 -20.26
C GLU A 895 -26.95 16.32 -21.65
N ILE A 896 -27.11 15.48 -22.68
CA ILE A 896 -27.33 15.91 -24.07
C ILE A 896 -28.63 16.71 -24.18
N VAL A 897 -29.72 16.23 -23.59
CA VAL A 897 -31.03 16.89 -23.70
C VAL A 897 -31.11 18.20 -22.91
N CYS A 898 -30.41 18.30 -21.77
CA CYS A 898 -30.45 19.49 -20.91
C CYS A 898 -29.31 20.49 -21.13
N GLY A 899 -28.23 20.10 -21.80
CA GLY A 899 -27.05 20.95 -22.01
C GLY A 899 -26.34 21.33 -20.70
N ARG A 900 -26.55 20.60 -19.61
CA ARG A 900 -25.93 20.86 -18.29
C ARG A 900 -25.12 19.66 -17.86
N ARG A 901 -23.93 19.91 -17.28
CA ARG A 901 -23.09 18.86 -16.72
C ARG A 901 -23.80 18.22 -15.53
N ASN A 902 -23.73 16.90 -15.41
CA ASN A 902 -24.22 16.17 -14.25
C ASN A 902 -23.58 16.67 -12.94
N SER A 903 -22.31 17.08 -12.98
CA SER A 903 -21.60 17.67 -11.84
C SER A 903 -22.09 19.07 -11.44
N SER A 904 -22.86 19.78 -12.28
CA SER A 904 -23.37 21.13 -11.97
C SER A 904 -24.53 21.13 -10.97
N PHE A 905 -25.10 19.97 -10.65
CA PHE A 905 -26.25 19.82 -9.76
C PHE A 905 -25.88 19.67 -8.27
N VAL A 906 -24.64 20.01 -7.90
CA VAL A 906 -24.12 19.84 -6.52
C VAL A 906 -24.50 21.01 -5.58
N HIS A 907 -25.10 22.10 -6.07
CA HIS A 907 -25.38 23.30 -5.25
C HIS A 907 -26.63 24.10 -5.65
N LEU A 908 -27.76 23.43 -5.84
CA LEU A 908 -29.06 24.09 -5.69
C LEU A 908 -29.56 23.75 -4.29
N ASP A 909 -30.25 24.66 -3.60
CA ASP A 909 -30.87 24.47 -2.28
C ASP A 909 -31.96 23.36 -2.23
N ARG A 910 -31.95 22.45 -3.21
CA ARG A 910 -32.76 21.24 -3.35
C ARG A 910 -31.85 20.06 -3.68
N THR A 911 -31.97 18.99 -2.91
CA THR A 911 -31.05 17.86 -2.77
C THR A 911 -31.02 16.87 -3.97
N TYR A 912 -30.87 17.34 -5.21
CA TYR A 912 -30.97 16.47 -6.39
C TYR A 912 -29.75 16.57 -7.33
N ASN A 913 -29.20 15.42 -7.73
CA ASN A 913 -28.32 15.30 -8.91
C ASN A 913 -29.16 15.38 -10.21
N LEU A 914 -28.53 15.45 -11.40
CA LEU A 914 -29.24 15.56 -12.69
C LEU A 914 -30.31 14.47 -12.88
N ILE A 915 -30.00 13.24 -12.48
CA ILE A 915 -30.92 12.11 -12.54
C ILE A 915 -32.16 12.37 -11.66
N GLY A 916 -31.95 12.82 -10.43
CA GLY A 916 -33.03 13.14 -9.49
C GLY A 916 -33.89 14.33 -9.95
N TYR A 917 -33.26 15.35 -10.53
CA TYR A 917 -33.96 16.50 -11.11
C TYR A 917 -34.84 16.07 -12.29
N ALA A 918 -34.29 15.26 -13.21
CA ALA A 918 -35.05 14.75 -14.35
C ALA A 918 -36.22 13.85 -13.92
N TRP A 919 -36.00 13.02 -12.90
CA TRP A 919 -37.04 12.17 -12.32
C TRP A 919 -38.17 12.95 -11.67
N GLU A 920 -37.85 13.99 -10.89
CA GLU A 920 -38.87 14.83 -10.25
C GLU A 920 -39.74 15.53 -11.31
N LEU A 921 -39.12 16.13 -12.32
CA LEU A 921 -39.83 16.75 -13.43
C LEU A 921 -40.70 15.75 -14.19
N TRP A 922 -40.20 14.52 -14.41
CA TRP A 922 -40.97 13.45 -15.03
C TRP A 922 -42.21 13.08 -14.21
N GLN A 923 -42.05 12.90 -12.89
CA GLN A 923 -43.15 12.58 -11.97
C GLN A 923 -44.19 13.70 -11.88
N GLN A 924 -43.77 14.95 -12.05
CA GLN A 924 -44.64 16.13 -12.10
C GLN A 924 -45.28 16.36 -13.49
N ALA A 925 -45.07 15.45 -14.44
CA ALA A 925 -45.46 15.60 -15.85
C ALA A 925 -44.94 16.90 -16.50
N ASN A 926 -43.79 17.38 -16.04
CA ASN A 926 -43.16 18.63 -16.45
C ASN A 926 -41.75 18.42 -17.03
N ALA A 927 -41.53 17.28 -17.72
CA ALA A 927 -40.24 16.93 -18.30
C ALA A 927 -39.72 17.93 -19.35
N MET A 928 -40.57 18.82 -19.85
CA MET A 928 -40.18 19.88 -20.79
C MET A 928 -39.25 20.92 -20.16
N GLU A 929 -39.24 21.08 -18.83
CA GLU A 929 -38.26 21.93 -18.12
C GLU A 929 -36.81 21.41 -18.20
N LEU A 930 -36.62 20.17 -18.68
CA LEU A 930 -35.29 19.64 -18.97
C LEU A 930 -34.74 20.15 -20.31
N VAL A 931 -35.59 20.67 -21.20
CA VAL A 931 -35.15 21.09 -22.54
C VAL A 931 -34.11 22.20 -22.37
N ASP A 932 -32.95 22.03 -23.00
CA ASP A 932 -31.98 23.11 -23.13
C ASP A 932 -32.66 24.29 -23.88
N PRO A 933 -32.69 25.51 -23.32
CA PRO A 933 -33.36 26.66 -23.94
C PRO A 933 -32.88 26.95 -25.37
N THR A 934 -31.64 26.58 -25.71
CA THR A 934 -31.10 26.73 -27.07
C THR A 934 -31.78 25.82 -28.10
N LEU A 935 -32.55 24.82 -27.66
CA LEU A 935 -33.23 23.84 -28.50
C LEU A 935 -34.69 24.16 -28.76
N GLU A 936 -35.32 25.10 -28.05
CA GLU A 936 -36.77 25.32 -28.06
C GLU A 936 -37.36 25.45 -29.48
N SER A 937 -36.63 26.10 -30.40
CA SER A 937 -37.08 26.32 -31.78
C SER A 937 -36.93 25.11 -32.72
N THR A 938 -36.10 24.13 -32.36
CA THR A 938 -35.79 22.95 -33.19
C THR A 938 -36.27 21.64 -32.57
N CYS A 939 -36.71 21.68 -31.31
CA CYS A 939 -37.10 20.53 -30.51
C CYS A 939 -38.39 19.89 -31.01
N VAL A 940 -38.33 18.61 -31.36
CA VAL A 940 -39.53 17.81 -31.65
C VAL A 940 -40.03 17.24 -30.33
N VAL A 941 -41.05 17.87 -29.75
CA VAL A 941 -41.56 17.59 -28.38
C VAL A 941 -41.77 16.10 -28.11
N GLN A 942 -42.45 15.38 -29.00
CA GLN A 942 -42.72 13.95 -28.81
C GLN A 942 -41.42 13.12 -28.79
N GLN A 943 -40.51 13.40 -29.70
CA GLN A 943 -39.20 12.74 -29.77
C GLN A 943 -38.38 13.05 -28.52
N PHE A 944 -38.38 14.31 -28.05
CA PHE A 944 -37.70 14.73 -26.84
C PHE A 944 -38.22 14.01 -25.60
N LEU A 945 -39.54 14.02 -25.38
CA LEU A 945 -40.15 13.35 -24.23
C LEU A 945 -39.87 11.85 -24.25
N ARG A 946 -39.90 11.24 -25.45
CA ARG A 946 -39.53 9.84 -25.65
C ARG A 946 -38.06 9.59 -25.30
N THR A 947 -37.14 10.47 -25.71
CA THR A 947 -35.72 10.40 -25.35
C THR A 947 -35.50 10.49 -23.85
N VAL A 948 -36.17 11.43 -23.16
CA VAL A 948 -36.12 11.55 -21.69
C VAL A 948 -36.67 10.29 -21.01
N HIS A 949 -37.79 9.76 -21.49
CA HIS A 949 -38.38 8.53 -20.97
C HIS A 949 -37.39 7.37 -21.07
N VAL A 950 -36.78 7.15 -22.24
CA VAL A 950 -35.78 6.10 -22.42
C VAL A 950 -34.56 6.34 -21.54
N ALA A 951 -34.10 7.58 -21.39
CA ALA A 951 -33.00 7.89 -20.48
C ALA A 951 -33.32 7.49 -19.03
N LEU A 952 -34.56 7.74 -18.57
CA LEU A 952 -35.04 7.34 -17.25
C LEU A 952 -35.18 5.81 -17.10
N LEU A 953 -35.49 5.08 -18.18
CA LEU A 953 -35.42 3.62 -18.19
C LEU A 953 -33.97 3.10 -18.06
N CYS A 954 -33.01 3.82 -18.62
CA CYS A 954 -31.59 3.47 -18.55
C CYS A 954 -30.95 3.71 -17.17
N VAL A 955 -31.39 4.73 -16.42
CA VAL A 955 -30.80 5.11 -15.10
C VAL A 955 -31.52 4.51 -13.89
N GLN A 956 -32.33 3.47 -14.10
CA GLN A 956 -33.02 2.77 -13.00
C GLN A 956 -32.05 2.15 -12.00
N GLU A 957 -32.44 2.13 -10.73
CA GLU A 957 -31.61 1.61 -9.63
C GLU A 957 -31.18 0.16 -9.89
N SER A 958 -32.13 -0.71 -10.24
CA SER A 958 -31.85 -2.11 -10.54
C SER A 958 -31.38 -2.33 -11.98
N ALA A 959 -30.24 -3.01 -12.15
CA ALA A 959 -29.68 -3.32 -13.47
C ALA A 959 -30.58 -4.21 -14.34
N ILE A 960 -31.40 -5.07 -13.73
CA ILE A 960 -32.34 -5.95 -14.46
C ILE A 960 -33.46 -5.16 -15.14
N ASP A 961 -33.87 -4.04 -14.56
CA ASP A 961 -34.97 -3.23 -15.08
C ASP A 961 -34.56 -2.31 -16.24
N ARG A 962 -33.26 -2.09 -16.41
CA ARG A 962 -32.72 -1.30 -17.53
C ARG A 962 -32.87 -2.06 -18.85
N PRO A 963 -33.15 -1.40 -19.98
CA PRO A 963 -33.25 -2.07 -21.29
C PRO A 963 -31.90 -2.63 -21.74
N THR A 964 -31.90 -3.56 -22.71
CA THR A 964 -30.68 -3.88 -23.46
C THR A 964 -30.41 -2.78 -24.49
N THR A 965 -29.18 -2.69 -25.05
CA THR A 965 -28.89 -1.68 -26.07
C THR A 965 -29.81 -1.82 -27.31
N SER A 966 -30.16 -3.05 -27.67
CA SER A 966 -31.07 -3.34 -28.79
C SER A 966 -32.49 -2.85 -28.51
N ASP A 967 -33.00 -3.10 -27.29
CA ASP A 967 -34.33 -2.66 -26.87
C ASP A 967 -34.36 -1.13 -26.78
N MET A 968 -33.33 -0.52 -26.19
CA MET A 968 -33.19 0.93 -26.06
C MET A 968 -33.20 1.63 -27.42
N ILE A 969 -32.47 1.11 -28.43
CA ILE A 969 -32.50 1.67 -29.79
C ILE A 969 -33.89 1.54 -30.40
N SER A 970 -34.53 0.38 -30.24
CA SER A 970 -35.90 0.17 -30.72
C SER A 970 -36.88 1.13 -30.04
N MET A 971 -36.71 1.34 -28.73
CA MET A 971 -37.48 2.30 -27.94
C MET A 971 -37.22 3.74 -28.40
N LEU A 972 -36.00 4.13 -28.75
CA LEU A 972 -35.69 5.49 -29.21
C LEU A 972 -36.21 5.78 -30.62
N LEU A 973 -36.09 4.82 -31.54
CA LEU A 973 -36.32 5.04 -32.98
C LEU A 973 -37.72 4.63 -33.47
N ASN A 974 -38.44 3.79 -32.72
CA ASN A 974 -39.76 3.33 -33.13
C ASN A 974 -40.88 3.91 -32.25
N ASP A 975 -41.53 4.94 -32.76
CA ASP A 975 -42.60 5.67 -32.06
C ASP A 975 -43.86 4.84 -31.79
N THR A 976 -44.03 3.68 -32.45
CA THR A 976 -45.20 2.81 -32.23
C THR A 976 -45.06 1.89 -31.02
N ILE A 977 -43.85 1.78 -30.43
CA ILE A 977 -43.61 0.92 -29.26
C ILE A 977 -44.08 1.66 -28.00
N SER A 978 -44.99 1.03 -27.26
CA SER A 978 -45.38 1.47 -25.92
C SER A 978 -44.23 1.26 -24.93
N LEU A 979 -43.82 2.32 -24.24
CA LEU A 979 -42.73 2.27 -23.27
C LEU A 979 -43.26 1.94 -21.86
N PRO A 980 -42.57 1.08 -21.09
CA PRO A 980 -42.93 0.82 -19.70
C PRO A 980 -42.74 2.08 -18.85
N ALA A 981 -43.52 2.25 -17.78
CA ALA A 981 -43.31 3.34 -16.83
C ALA A 981 -41.94 3.18 -16.15
N PRO A 982 -41.12 4.24 -16.07
CA PRO A 982 -39.82 4.14 -15.42
C PRO A 982 -40.01 3.96 -13.91
N LYS A 983 -39.18 3.09 -13.31
CA LYS A 983 -39.11 2.92 -11.85
C LYS A 983 -38.13 3.93 -11.26
N ARG A 984 -38.07 4.00 -9.93
CA ARG A 984 -37.18 4.91 -9.20
C ARG A 984 -35.74 4.79 -9.73
N PRO A 985 -35.10 5.92 -10.09
CA PRO A 985 -33.73 5.91 -10.56
C PRO A 985 -32.76 5.78 -9.39
N ALA A 986 -31.54 5.36 -9.71
CA ALA A 986 -30.46 5.34 -8.76
C ALA A 986 -30.15 6.73 -8.18
N PHE A 987 -29.58 6.76 -6.96
CA PHE A 987 -29.04 7.97 -6.33
C PHE A 987 -30.05 9.11 -6.09
N PHE A 988 -31.35 8.82 -5.97
CA PHE A 988 -32.40 9.79 -5.62
C PHE A 988 -32.56 9.96 -4.09
N ASN A 989 -32.25 11.16 -3.57
CA ASN A 989 -32.40 11.53 -2.14
C ASN A 989 -33.56 12.52 -1.92
N GLY A 990 -34.80 12.09 -2.09
CA GLY A 990 -35.97 12.89 -1.69
C GLY A 990 -36.31 12.71 -0.21
N ARG A 991 -36.11 13.75 0.61
CA ARG A 991 -36.83 13.91 1.89
C ARG A 991 -38.23 14.45 1.58
N VAL A 992 -39.25 13.88 2.20
CA VAL A 992 -40.58 14.49 2.28
C VAL A 992 -40.47 15.65 3.26
N GLU A 993 -40.36 16.89 2.80
CA GLU A 993 -40.43 18.06 3.69
C GLU A 993 -41.40 19.13 3.18
N SER A 994 -42.24 19.54 4.13
CA SER A 994 -43.26 20.58 4.08
C SER A 994 -42.72 21.96 3.69
N ASN A 995 -43.49 22.64 2.85
CA ASN A 995 -43.34 23.99 2.31
C ASN A 995 -42.68 25.05 3.22
N SER A 996 -41.63 25.70 2.70
CA SER A 996 -41.45 27.16 2.79
C SER A 996 -40.45 27.68 1.73
N THR A 997 -40.65 28.94 1.33
CA THR A 997 -40.28 29.66 0.10
C THR A 997 -38.78 30.01 -0.12
N PRO A 998 -38.33 30.28 -1.37
CA PRO A 998 -36.94 30.58 -1.72
C PRO A 998 -36.62 32.08 -1.89
N GLU A 999 -35.37 32.48 -1.64
CA GLU A 999 -34.80 33.78 -2.04
C GLU A 999 -33.38 33.63 -2.63
N GLU A 1000 -32.95 34.64 -3.39
CA GLU A 1000 -32.18 34.57 -4.63
C GLU A 1000 -30.63 34.58 -4.55
N SER A 1001 -30.08 33.93 -5.58
CA SER A 1001 -28.77 33.98 -6.28
C SER A 1001 -27.66 34.99 -5.91
N ARG A 1002 -26.40 34.50 -5.97
CA ARG A 1002 -25.24 35.21 -6.57
C ARG A 1002 -24.11 34.24 -7.00
N GLN A 1003 -23.55 34.53 -8.17
CA GLN A 1003 -22.67 33.73 -9.05
C GLN A 1003 -21.35 33.23 -8.44
N LYS A 1004 -20.90 32.03 -8.88
CA LYS A 1004 -19.54 31.49 -8.66
C LYS A 1004 -18.87 31.13 -9.99
N HIS A 1005 -17.58 31.45 -10.09
CA HIS A 1005 -16.64 31.01 -11.12
C HIS A 1005 -16.29 29.52 -10.97
N TYR A 1006 -16.15 28.82 -12.08
CA TYR A 1006 -15.86 27.38 -12.17
C TYR A 1006 -14.37 27.10 -12.42
N SER A 1007 -13.83 26.04 -11.81
CA SER A 1007 -12.63 25.35 -12.29
C SER A 1007 -12.77 23.82 -12.12
N VAL A 1008 -11.88 23.09 -12.80
CA VAL A 1008 -12.06 21.83 -13.55
C VAL A 1008 -12.07 20.56 -12.68
N ASN A 1009 -12.91 19.59 -13.06
CA ASN A 1009 -13.16 18.30 -12.41
C ASN A 1009 -11.92 17.37 -12.37
N ASN A 1010 -11.68 16.76 -11.20
CA ASN A 1010 -10.76 15.65 -10.97
C ASN A 1010 -11.47 14.29 -11.12
N VAL A 1011 -10.75 13.29 -11.65
CA VAL A 1011 -11.16 11.88 -11.67
C VAL A 1011 -11.03 11.28 -10.26
N THR A 1012 -11.97 10.42 -9.86
CA THR A 1012 -12.04 9.82 -8.52
C THR A 1012 -12.22 8.29 -8.62
N ILE A 1013 -11.81 7.54 -7.58
CA ILE A 1013 -11.96 6.08 -7.40
C ILE A 1013 -12.84 5.85 -6.16
N THR A 1014 -13.88 5.01 -6.22
CA THR A 1014 -14.69 4.60 -5.04
C THR A 1014 -14.29 3.18 -4.68
N ASP A 1015 -14.04 2.90 -3.40
CA ASP A 1015 -13.91 1.53 -2.89
C ASP A 1015 -15.08 1.24 -1.95
N MET A 1016 -15.65 0.04 -2.04
CA MET A 1016 -16.85 -0.34 -1.30
C MET A 1016 -16.53 -1.36 -0.22
N GLN A 1017 -16.86 -0.99 1.02
CA GLN A 1017 -16.77 -1.87 2.18
C GLN A 1017 -17.83 -2.98 2.10
N GLY A 1018 -17.38 -4.23 2.09
CA GLY A 1018 -18.25 -5.38 2.34
C GLY A 1018 -18.75 -5.36 3.79
N ARG A 1019 -20.08 -5.38 3.97
CA ARG A 1019 -20.69 -5.73 5.25
C ARG A 1019 -20.56 -7.23 5.47
N MET A 1020 -19.85 -7.62 6.52
CA MET A 1020 -20.14 -8.82 7.30
C MET A 1020 -20.19 -8.44 8.77
#